data_AF-A0A662PMD6-F1
#
_entry.id   AF-A0A662PMD6-F1
#
_cell.length_a   1.000
_cell.length_b   1.000
_cell.length_c   1.000
_cell.angle_alpha   90.00
_cell.angle_beta   90.00
_cell.angle_gamma   90.00
#
_symmetry.space_group_name_H-M   'P 1'
#
loop_
_entity.id
_entity.type
_entity.pdbx_description
1 polymer ?
#
loop_
_entity_poly.entity_id
_entity_poly.type
_entity_poly.pdbx_seq_one_letter_code
_entity_poly.pdbx_strand_id
1 'polypeptide(L)'
;MIIYAFLFLDAIVVIMKHNSFVFLLLILLINIGISPHNLIPTNTYIYSYSINSEIIKHGNSENAWCNLQGDYRHSGFFPVSSNNIPAGAVGILGYPASPIMPVSGDFDNDGLMEFAIVDSSGLVISLVNYRGIEKSFKVSKAFISMLSAKINNRWYLILVSPTVLYIVKFNLNEESKNFEVISIYSGEIFLSSVLSVDINNDGNSEIIFCNKTGLYMLENASKVSRIVSIDLSGVNDAWTLAADFDGDGKLEIFVITRGKTLGIKNSSIFLERNIGSICLPAAGDLDGDGKDEIVLCCNGIKVLDDGETISLNLSASGFSIANIDNDPEKEIIALSGSNLVAIYDLVNENIVALDSQVNTIPITVDFDGDGKAEIVYVADGKLKAIFGNGTAFFEYPRNFTVFYQYMSASDLNGDRLPEVIVFQEYWGEVKAFCYSFIGIEFPIKELLNNITQFLSNISVEYNVETYHTYDEITQILSQLVSEHSNAEIFVIGKSYWYNGTFRNITAVKITNGDNKPKPSIMLIGAYHARELITAEAALYLAYLFIKYHTHPVISKILNAFDVIIVPVVNVGGHDYAMYFDWQRKNLHPIDEDFDGKVDEDTPVDLNGDGLIDMWYAYVDGSFIWLGFEGYDKDGDGRFGEDPYGGVDLNRNHMYSWSHASSLGNPASEIYSGSAPLSEPETQAINSLMNKTRPIFAISLHSGEELVLFPWATGYKTPIDAEIIHSLALLTQIATEFPAIQSCGLYEAPGAWDDDAYGLFGILSFTIEIFRNESGLQFVYVGKMNGYDLYAYRGVKWLFNPMPGYIEEVCQKVAKAFLLVSYYAKARILSDTTPPLIENANVKIKNNNLLVNVYARDPESGIAYVELTYKINTDFYSKTLVYNKEKDCWSGEIPITNEIYVSVRNRADLTVKILLPVFK
;
A
#
# COMPACT_ATOMS: atom_id res chain seq x y z
N MET A 1 -1.01 -0.58 35.82
CA MET A 1 -1.90 -1.75 35.61
C MET A 1 -3.32 -1.22 35.71
N ILE A 2 -3.93 -0.95 34.54
CA ILE A 2 -5.33 -0.51 34.32
C ILE A 2 -5.61 0.90 34.88
N ILE A 3 -5.78 2.02 34.17
CA ILE A 3 -6.02 2.40 32.77
C ILE A 3 -5.49 3.84 32.68
N TYR A 4 -4.67 4.16 31.68
CA TYR A 4 -4.68 5.43 30.94
C TYR A 4 -3.86 5.22 29.66
N ALA A 5 -4.59 4.93 28.59
CA ALA A 5 -4.14 5.11 27.23
C ALA A 5 -4.18 6.62 26.96
N PHE A 6 -3.07 7.30 27.24
CA PHE A 6 -2.80 8.67 26.86
C PHE A 6 -1.30 8.79 26.55
N LEU A 7 -1.01 9.10 25.29
CA LEU A 7 0.27 9.55 24.79
C LEU A 7 0.62 10.89 25.44
N PHE A 8 1.80 10.95 26.05
CA PHE A 8 2.59 12.07 26.58
C PHE A 8 2.96 11.93 28.07
N LEU A 9 3.71 10.86 28.39
CA LEU A 9 4.65 10.88 29.51
C LEU A 9 5.80 9.85 29.38
N ASP A 10 6.38 9.68 28.19
CA ASP A 10 7.67 8.97 28.04
C ASP A 10 8.74 9.81 27.31
N ALA A 11 8.60 11.13 27.38
CA ALA A 11 9.73 12.04 27.27
C ALA A 11 9.82 12.86 28.56
N ILE A 12 10.81 12.50 29.40
CA ILE A 12 11.35 13.26 30.55
C ILE A 12 10.65 12.99 31.90
N VAL A 13 11.02 11.93 32.64
CA VAL A 13 11.88 11.99 33.85
C VAL A 13 12.47 10.59 34.14
N VAL A 14 13.33 10.12 33.26
CA VAL A 14 14.64 9.60 33.65
C VAL A 14 15.61 10.38 32.76
N ILE A 15 16.02 11.58 33.15
CA ILE A 15 17.32 11.78 33.76
C ILE A 15 18.16 10.48 33.75
N MET A 16 18.61 10.08 32.58
CA MET A 16 20.04 9.88 32.45
C MET A 16 20.67 11.27 32.46
N LYS A 17 21.39 11.51 33.56
CA LYS A 17 22.28 12.64 33.76
C LYS A 17 23.20 12.85 32.54
N HIS A 18 23.34 14.12 32.16
CA HIS A 18 24.47 14.78 31.48
C HIS A 18 24.35 15.17 29.99
N ASN A 19 24.10 16.48 29.82
CA ASN A 19 24.84 17.48 29.04
C ASN A 19 24.11 18.21 27.91
N SER A 20 24.03 19.53 28.13
CA SER A 20 23.49 20.63 27.33
C SER A 20 24.49 21.06 26.24
N PHE A 21 24.10 21.22 24.97
CA PHE A 21 24.79 22.12 24.02
C PHE A 21 24.09 22.37 22.66
N VAL A 22 22.78 22.71 22.59
CA VAL A 22 22.17 23.09 21.28
C VAL A 22 21.13 24.22 21.36
N PHE A 23 21.45 25.33 22.03
CA PHE A 23 20.61 26.54 21.96
C PHE A 23 21.40 27.82 21.64
N LEU A 24 22.63 27.70 21.14
CA LEU A 24 23.48 28.86 20.86
C LEU A 24 24.37 28.68 19.62
N LEU A 25 23.82 28.24 18.49
CA LEU A 25 24.42 28.55 17.17
C LEU A 25 23.39 28.56 16.03
N LEU A 26 22.12 28.86 16.34
CA LEU A 26 21.11 29.26 15.35
C LEU A 26 21.07 30.79 15.15
N ILE A 27 22.00 31.53 15.78
CA ILE A 27 22.18 32.98 15.61
C ILE A 27 23.14 33.30 14.44
N LEU A 28 23.62 32.31 13.69
CA LEU A 28 24.55 32.52 12.57
C LEU A 28 24.03 32.01 11.22
N LEU A 29 22.71 32.09 10.97
CA LEU A 29 22.13 31.83 9.64
C LEU A 29 22.10 33.07 8.72
N ILE A 30 22.56 34.25 9.16
CA ILE A 30 22.21 35.50 8.49
C ILE A 30 23.48 36.33 8.27
N ASN A 31 24.25 36.09 7.19
CA ASN A 31 25.10 37.17 6.66
C ASN A 31 25.73 37.06 5.27
N ILE A 32 25.52 36.03 4.43
CA ILE A 32 26.27 36.01 3.15
C ILE A 32 25.49 35.46 1.95
N GLY A 33 24.24 35.90 1.80
CA GLY A 33 23.41 35.54 0.65
C GLY A 33 24.06 35.80 -0.72
N ILE A 34 23.65 35.01 -1.71
CA ILE A 34 23.53 35.32 -3.16
C ILE A 34 22.83 34.13 -3.84
N SER A 35 21.98 34.45 -4.82
CA SER A 35 21.31 33.60 -5.82
C SER A 35 21.31 34.42 -7.14
N PRO A 36 20.84 33.95 -8.31
CA PRO A 36 21.10 32.75 -9.14
C PRO A 36 21.56 33.15 -10.59
N HIS A 37 21.80 32.19 -11.51
CA HIS A 37 21.23 32.15 -12.89
C HIS A 37 21.91 31.20 -13.92
N ASN A 38 21.04 30.50 -14.66
CA ASN A 38 20.98 30.16 -16.10
C ASN A 38 22.14 29.43 -16.82
N LEU A 39 21.79 28.34 -17.55
CA LEU A 39 21.77 28.29 -19.03
C LEU A 39 21.28 26.91 -19.57
N ILE A 40 20.27 26.97 -20.44
CA ILE A 40 19.78 25.96 -21.42
C ILE A 40 20.57 26.21 -22.76
N PRO A 41 20.42 25.53 -23.94
CA PRO A 41 19.75 24.27 -24.34
C PRO A 41 20.49 23.42 -25.44
N THR A 42 19.77 22.43 -26.02
CA THR A 42 19.84 21.86 -27.41
C THR A 42 20.84 20.72 -27.71
N ASN A 43 20.64 19.69 -28.57
CA ASN A 43 19.65 19.22 -29.58
C ASN A 43 19.94 17.71 -29.85
N THR A 44 18.98 16.77 -29.88
CA THR A 44 18.20 16.20 -31.03
C THR A 44 18.91 15.21 -32.00
N TYR A 45 18.17 14.11 -32.33
CA TYR A 45 18.19 13.21 -33.52
C TYR A 45 19.02 11.89 -33.44
N ILE A 46 18.64 10.69 -33.94
CA ILE A 46 17.39 10.01 -34.41
C ILE A 46 17.80 8.54 -34.87
N TYR A 47 16.91 7.52 -34.75
CA TYR A 47 16.82 6.16 -35.40
C TYR A 47 17.98 5.13 -35.20
N SER A 48 17.83 3.79 -35.19
CA SER A 48 16.80 2.82 -35.66
C SER A 48 16.98 1.42 -35.01
N TYR A 49 15.89 0.66 -34.89
CA TYR A 49 15.80 -0.76 -34.54
C TYR A 49 16.72 -1.71 -35.35
N SER A 50 17.28 -2.73 -34.68
CA SER A 50 17.28 -4.12 -35.16
C SER A 50 17.49 -5.09 -33.99
N ILE A 51 16.41 -5.75 -33.55
CA ILE A 51 16.48 -6.87 -32.61
C ILE A 51 17.09 -8.05 -33.36
N ASN A 52 18.28 -8.48 -32.94
CA ASN A 52 18.85 -9.77 -33.33
C ASN A 52 18.55 -10.76 -32.20
N SER A 53 17.62 -11.65 -32.48
CA SER A 53 17.28 -12.79 -31.65
C SER A 53 18.40 -13.82 -31.69
N GLU A 54 19.34 -13.78 -30.76
CA GLU A 54 20.11 -14.95 -30.34
C GLU A 54 20.85 -14.66 -29.02
N ILE A 55 20.74 -15.61 -28.08
CA ILE A 55 21.39 -15.71 -26.76
C ILE A 55 20.62 -15.05 -25.60
N ILE A 56 19.45 -15.61 -25.25
CA ILE A 56 18.99 -15.67 -23.86
C ILE A 56 19.41 -17.04 -23.33
N LYS A 57 20.50 -17.09 -22.55
CA LYS A 57 20.78 -18.24 -21.67
C LYS A 57 19.92 -18.08 -20.43
N HIS A 58 19.16 -19.11 -20.08
CA HIS A 58 18.54 -19.25 -18.77
C HIS A 58 19.61 -19.12 -17.69
N GLY A 59 19.65 -17.96 -17.03
CA GLY A 59 20.32 -17.77 -15.74
C GLY A 59 19.29 -18.01 -14.64
N ASN A 60 19.63 -18.88 -13.68
CA ASN A 60 18.90 -18.98 -12.42
C ASN A 60 19.06 -17.63 -11.69
N SER A 61 18.03 -16.80 -11.67
CA SER A 61 18.01 -15.57 -10.87
C SER A 61 17.49 -15.91 -9.47
N GLU A 62 18.34 -15.80 -8.45
CA GLU A 62 18.00 -16.02 -7.03
C GLU A 62 18.33 -14.76 -6.21
N ASN A 63 17.29 -14.13 -5.62
CA ASN A 63 17.25 -13.19 -4.48
C ASN A 63 18.06 -11.88 -4.46
N ALA A 64 17.50 -10.85 -3.79
CA ALA A 64 18.26 -9.80 -3.13
C ALA A 64 18.12 -9.88 -1.60
N TRP A 65 19.24 -10.05 -0.90
CA TRP A 65 19.30 -10.09 0.56
C TRP A 65 19.96 -8.84 1.10
N CYS A 66 19.27 -8.14 2.00
CA CYS A 66 19.95 -7.47 3.10
C CYS A 66 19.73 -8.32 4.35
N ASN A 67 20.67 -9.21 4.65
CA ASN A 67 20.83 -9.68 6.02
C ASN A 67 21.63 -8.59 6.78
N LEU A 68 21.91 -8.77 8.07
CA LEU A 68 22.99 -8.01 8.75
C LEU A 68 24.39 -8.24 8.12
N GLN A 69 24.44 -8.99 7.03
CA GLN A 69 25.53 -9.29 6.12
C GLN A 69 25.02 -8.92 4.73
N GLY A 70 25.61 -7.91 4.09
CA GLY A 70 25.40 -7.70 2.67
C GLY A 70 25.84 -8.96 1.95
N ASP A 71 24.94 -9.53 1.15
CA ASP A 71 25.19 -10.79 0.48
C ASP A 71 26.09 -10.57 -0.76
N TYR A 72 26.93 -11.56 -1.06
CA TYR A 72 28.11 -11.51 -1.92
C TYR A 72 27.84 -11.54 -3.42
N ARG A 73 26.58 -11.66 -3.82
CA ARG A 73 26.11 -11.41 -5.19
C ARG A 73 24.97 -10.40 -5.22
N HIS A 74 24.55 -9.87 -4.08
CA HIS A 74 23.20 -9.35 -3.88
C HIS A 74 23.11 -8.12 -2.96
N SER A 75 24.20 -7.38 -2.74
CA SER A 75 24.12 -6.02 -2.19
C SER A 75 23.42 -5.05 -3.16
N GLY A 76 23.09 -5.48 -4.37
CA GLY A 76 22.11 -4.88 -5.28
C GLY A 76 21.13 -5.95 -5.78
N PHE A 77 19.89 -5.58 -6.02
CA PHE A 77 18.97 -6.40 -6.80
C PHE A 77 19.40 -6.27 -8.27
N PHE A 78 19.96 -7.31 -8.88
CA PHE A 78 20.12 -7.34 -10.34
C PHE A 78 18.82 -7.89 -10.95
N PRO A 79 17.94 -7.08 -11.57
CA PRO A 79 16.77 -7.60 -12.24
C PRO A 79 17.14 -8.33 -13.52
N VAL A 80 16.26 -9.26 -13.82
CA VAL A 80 16.01 -9.82 -15.13
C VAL A 80 15.64 -8.65 -16.07
N SER A 81 16.36 -8.48 -17.18
CA SER A 81 16.10 -7.43 -18.18
C SER A 81 14.59 -7.22 -18.44
N SER A 82 14.06 -6.06 -18.10
CA SER A 82 12.71 -5.63 -18.45
C SER A 82 12.83 -4.56 -19.54
N ASN A 83 12.14 -4.72 -20.68
CA ASN A 83 12.06 -3.63 -21.68
C ASN A 83 11.10 -2.50 -21.21
N ASN A 84 10.57 -2.57 -19.98
CA ASN A 84 9.46 -1.77 -19.50
C ASN A 84 9.87 -0.90 -18.32
N ILE A 85 10.23 0.35 -18.62
CA ILE A 85 10.41 1.38 -17.60
C ILE A 85 9.10 1.56 -16.82
N PRO A 86 9.08 1.43 -15.48
CA PRO A 86 7.83 1.57 -14.73
C PRO A 86 7.29 3.01 -14.82
N ALA A 87 5.97 3.14 -14.86
CA ALA A 87 5.29 4.43 -14.82
C ALA A 87 5.25 5.03 -13.40
N GLY A 88 5.47 4.19 -12.38
CA GLY A 88 5.57 4.55 -10.97
C GLY A 88 5.33 3.34 -10.08
N ALA A 89 5.09 3.59 -8.80
CA ALA A 89 4.79 2.54 -7.82
C ALA A 89 3.52 2.85 -7.01
N VAL A 90 2.88 1.81 -6.50
CA VAL A 90 1.71 1.87 -5.59
C VAL A 90 1.95 0.99 -4.35
N GLY A 91 1.39 1.38 -3.21
CA GLY A 91 1.49 0.60 -1.97
C GLY A 91 0.45 -0.53 -1.93
N ILE A 92 0.87 -1.77 -2.16
CA ILE A 92 -0.05 -2.92 -2.20
C ILE A 92 -0.24 -3.58 -0.83
N LEU A 93 0.55 -3.18 0.17
CA LEU A 93 0.50 -3.70 1.54
C LEU A 93 0.95 -2.62 2.54
N GLY A 94 0.38 -2.62 3.75
CA GLY A 94 0.81 -1.82 4.90
C GLY A 94 0.59 -2.60 6.21
N TYR A 95 1.20 -3.79 6.33
CA TYR A 95 0.92 -4.72 7.43
C TYR A 95 1.63 -4.30 8.73
N PRO A 96 0.93 -4.20 9.87
CA PRO A 96 1.56 -3.96 11.16
C PRO A 96 2.57 -5.06 11.50
N ALA A 97 3.85 -4.70 11.50
CA ALA A 97 4.94 -5.68 11.48
C ALA A 97 5.98 -5.41 12.57
N SER A 98 6.60 -6.48 13.05
CA SER A 98 7.80 -6.43 13.88
C SER A 98 8.99 -6.03 13.01
N PRO A 99 10.02 -5.34 13.56
CA PRO A 99 11.21 -4.93 12.83
C PRO A 99 12.15 -6.08 12.45
N ILE A 100 11.68 -7.33 12.47
CA ILE A 100 12.45 -8.46 11.96
C ILE A 100 12.45 -8.34 10.44
N MET A 101 13.65 -8.35 9.84
CA MET A 101 13.79 -8.17 8.40
C MET A 101 13.03 -9.24 7.60
N PRO A 102 12.28 -8.83 6.56
CA PRO A 102 11.57 -9.75 5.71
C PRO A 102 12.56 -10.53 4.86
N VAL A 103 12.14 -11.71 4.44
CA VAL A 103 12.98 -12.61 3.64
C VAL A 103 12.22 -13.18 2.47
N SER A 104 12.83 -13.15 1.30
CA SER A 104 12.20 -13.65 0.08
C SER A 104 12.50 -15.13 -0.16
N GLY A 105 11.61 -15.78 -0.90
CA GLY A 105 11.76 -17.13 -1.43
C GLY A 105 10.44 -17.66 -1.96
N ASP A 106 10.50 -18.64 -2.86
CA ASP A 106 9.34 -19.42 -3.33
C ASP A 106 9.02 -20.52 -2.30
N PHE A 107 8.50 -20.08 -1.15
CA PHE A 107 8.25 -20.91 0.02
C PHE A 107 7.06 -21.86 -0.22
N ASP A 108 6.17 -21.49 -1.13
CA ASP A 108 5.01 -22.27 -1.55
C ASP A 108 5.31 -23.27 -2.68
N ASN A 109 6.38 -23.05 -3.43
CA ASN A 109 6.81 -23.81 -4.60
C ASN A 109 5.82 -23.69 -5.78
N ASP A 110 5.22 -22.51 -5.96
CA ASP A 110 4.37 -22.17 -7.11
C ASP A 110 5.16 -21.53 -8.27
N GLY A 111 6.41 -21.14 -8.02
CA GLY A 111 7.34 -20.56 -8.99
C GLY A 111 7.39 -19.03 -8.99
N LEU A 112 6.60 -18.36 -8.15
CA LEU A 112 6.71 -16.95 -7.81
C LEU A 112 7.46 -16.78 -6.49
N MET A 113 7.90 -15.56 -6.19
CA MET A 113 8.57 -15.27 -4.93
C MET A 113 7.56 -14.73 -3.92
N GLU A 114 7.77 -15.04 -2.64
CA GLU A 114 7.07 -14.43 -1.51
C GLU A 114 8.07 -13.79 -0.54
N PHE A 115 7.61 -12.80 0.22
CA PHE A 115 8.26 -12.35 1.43
C PHE A 115 7.65 -13.00 2.67
N ALA A 116 8.48 -13.54 3.56
CA ALA A 116 8.08 -13.84 4.92
C ALA A 116 8.25 -12.60 5.79
N ILE A 117 7.14 -12.09 6.33
CA ILE A 117 7.10 -10.96 7.26
C ILE A 117 6.64 -11.42 8.64
N VAL A 118 7.01 -10.68 9.69
CA VAL A 118 6.60 -11.01 11.07
C VAL A 118 5.67 -9.94 11.59
N ASP A 119 4.56 -10.35 12.21
CA ASP A 119 3.63 -9.43 12.85
C ASP A 119 4.27 -8.68 14.02
N SER A 120 3.60 -7.61 14.46
CA SER A 120 4.06 -6.78 15.58
C SER A 120 4.27 -7.55 16.89
N SER A 121 3.65 -8.72 17.07
CA SER A 121 3.84 -9.57 18.26
C SER A 121 5.12 -10.42 18.22
N GLY A 122 5.74 -10.60 17.03
CA GLY A 122 6.88 -11.49 16.85
C GLY A 122 6.51 -12.98 16.86
N LEU A 123 5.22 -13.32 16.78
CA LEU A 123 4.71 -14.69 16.95
C LEU A 123 3.93 -15.20 15.73
N VAL A 124 3.68 -14.36 14.74
CA VAL A 124 3.03 -14.75 13.49
C VAL A 124 3.96 -14.42 12.33
N ILE A 125 4.30 -15.42 11.54
CA ILE A 125 5.00 -15.27 10.25
C ILE A 125 3.94 -15.29 9.17
N SER A 126 3.92 -14.31 8.28
CA SER A 126 3.04 -14.27 7.12
C SER A 126 3.88 -14.35 5.85
N LEU A 127 3.50 -15.22 4.93
CA LEU A 127 4.01 -15.22 3.57
C LEU A 127 3.19 -14.23 2.74
N VAL A 128 3.89 -13.40 1.97
CA VAL A 128 3.35 -12.28 1.23
C VAL A 128 3.81 -12.37 -0.22
N ASN A 129 2.88 -12.48 -1.15
CA ASN A 129 3.18 -12.37 -2.58
C ASN A 129 2.78 -10.99 -3.12
N TYR A 130 2.83 -10.81 -4.44
CA TYR A 130 2.42 -9.56 -5.10
C TYR A 130 0.95 -9.19 -4.88
N ARG A 131 0.14 -10.14 -4.39
CA ARG A 131 -1.25 -9.92 -3.99
C ARG A 131 -1.39 -9.79 -2.48
N GLY A 132 -0.34 -9.55 -1.71
CA GLY A 132 -0.39 -9.40 -0.26
C GLY A 132 -0.28 -10.73 0.49
N ILE A 133 -0.83 -10.80 1.70
CA ILE A 133 -0.71 -11.98 2.59
C ILE A 133 -1.42 -13.18 1.97
N GLU A 134 -0.65 -14.23 1.75
CA GLU A 134 -1.13 -15.50 1.20
C GLU A 134 -1.49 -16.47 2.34
N LYS A 135 -0.60 -16.62 3.32
CA LYS A 135 -0.85 -17.43 4.52
C LYS A 135 -0.07 -16.95 5.74
N SER A 136 -0.70 -17.05 6.91
CA SER A 136 -0.08 -16.73 8.21
C SER A 136 0.08 -17.97 9.09
N PHE A 137 1.20 -18.04 9.82
CA PHE A 137 1.62 -19.17 10.63
C PHE A 137 2.01 -18.70 12.03
N LYS A 138 1.35 -19.25 13.04
CA LYS A 138 1.69 -18.98 14.42
C LYS A 138 2.88 -19.83 14.87
N VAL A 139 3.88 -19.20 15.48
CA VAL A 139 5.01 -19.85 16.14
C VAL A 139 4.85 -19.82 17.67
N SER A 140 5.50 -20.76 18.35
CA SER A 140 5.43 -20.88 19.82
C SER A 140 6.45 -20.01 20.57
N LYS A 141 7.47 -19.52 19.86
CA LYS A 141 8.56 -18.70 20.40
C LYS A 141 8.97 -17.67 19.36
N ALA A 142 9.22 -16.46 19.85
CA ALA A 142 9.84 -15.42 19.04
C ALA A 142 11.27 -15.83 18.66
N PHE A 143 11.66 -15.44 17.45
CA PHE A 143 13.01 -15.47 16.92
C PHE A 143 13.43 -14.03 16.63
N ILE A 144 14.68 -13.82 16.26
CA ILE A 144 15.24 -12.47 16.12
C ILE A 144 15.84 -12.21 14.74
N SER A 145 15.91 -13.23 13.89
CA SER A 145 16.36 -13.14 12.51
C SER A 145 15.77 -14.29 11.69
N MET A 146 15.58 -14.05 10.39
CA MET A 146 15.16 -15.03 9.40
C MET A 146 16.14 -15.03 8.22
N LEU A 147 16.26 -16.19 7.56
CA LEU A 147 16.88 -16.34 6.26
C LEU A 147 16.07 -17.30 5.40
N SER A 148 16.44 -17.48 4.13
CA SER A 148 15.90 -18.50 3.26
C SER A 148 17.02 -19.20 2.52
N ALA A 149 16.77 -20.45 2.17
CA ALA A 149 17.72 -21.32 1.49
C ALA A 149 16.97 -22.19 0.50
N LYS A 150 17.54 -22.34 -0.70
CA LYS A 150 16.99 -23.23 -1.72
C LYS A 150 17.74 -24.56 -1.67
N ILE A 151 17.08 -25.62 -1.22
CA ILE A 151 17.67 -26.94 -1.02
C ILE A 151 16.85 -27.96 -1.81
N ASN A 152 17.50 -28.73 -2.68
CA ASN A 152 16.89 -29.68 -3.60
C ASN A 152 15.74 -29.06 -4.42
N ASN A 153 16.01 -27.89 -5.01
CA ASN A 153 15.06 -27.11 -5.82
C ASN A 153 13.78 -26.71 -5.08
N ARG A 154 13.87 -26.47 -3.77
CA ARG A 154 12.77 -26.00 -2.91
C ARG A 154 13.27 -24.99 -1.90
N TRP A 155 12.50 -23.95 -1.63
CA TRP A 155 12.85 -22.96 -0.60
C TRP A 155 12.44 -23.39 0.80
N TYR A 156 13.27 -23.00 1.76
CA TYR A 156 13.09 -23.21 3.19
C TYR A 156 13.32 -21.91 3.93
N LEU A 157 12.53 -21.69 4.98
CA LEU A 157 12.73 -20.58 5.91
C LEU A 157 13.65 -21.02 7.03
N ILE A 158 14.65 -20.22 7.35
CA ILE A 158 15.60 -20.44 8.43
C ILE A 158 15.26 -19.48 9.56
N LEU A 159 14.89 -19.99 10.73
CA LEU A 159 14.60 -19.17 11.90
C LEU A 159 15.78 -19.22 12.86
N VAL A 160 16.30 -18.04 13.21
CA VAL A 160 17.54 -17.93 13.99
C VAL A 160 17.29 -17.30 15.36
N SER A 161 17.83 -17.94 16.38
CA SER A 161 17.93 -17.46 17.76
C SER A 161 19.36 -17.66 18.28
N PRO A 162 19.76 -17.04 19.41
CA PRO A 162 21.15 -17.10 19.87
C PRO A 162 21.69 -18.51 20.17
N THR A 163 20.78 -19.48 20.33
CA THR A 163 21.10 -20.85 20.76
C THR A 163 20.53 -21.93 19.84
N VAL A 164 19.67 -21.56 18.88
CA VAL A 164 18.98 -22.52 18.03
C VAL A 164 18.77 -21.94 16.64
N LEU A 165 19.04 -22.76 15.62
CA LEU A 165 18.70 -22.55 14.23
C LEU A 165 17.69 -23.63 13.80
N TYR A 166 16.56 -23.21 13.23
CA TYR A 166 15.54 -24.10 12.68
C TYR A 166 15.50 -23.97 11.15
N ILE A 167 15.47 -25.09 10.44
CA ILE A 167 15.08 -25.12 9.02
C ILE A 167 13.62 -25.54 8.95
N VAL A 168 12.80 -24.69 8.37
CA VAL A 168 11.35 -24.81 8.35
C VAL A 168 10.85 -24.88 6.92
N LYS A 169 9.95 -25.83 6.68
CA LYS A 169 9.16 -25.95 5.46
C LYS A 169 7.71 -25.62 5.78
N PHE A 170 7.11 -24.70 5.04
CA PHE A 170 5.67 -24.43 5.17
C PHE A 170 4.83 -25.50 4.48
N ASN A 171 3.68 -25.81 5.08
CA ASN A 171 2.67 -26.69 4.49
C ASN A 171 1.40 -25.87 4.23
N LEU A 172 1.19 -25.49 2.97
CA LEU A 172 0.07 -24.62 2.59
C LEU A 172 -1.25 -25.37 2.48
N ASN A 173 -1.20 -26.65 2.11
CA ASN A 173 -2.39 -27.48 1.91
C ASN A 173 -2.97 -28.08 3.20
N GLU A 174 -2.30 -27.95 4.35
CA GLU A 174 -2.80 -28.48 5.62
C GLU A 174 -3.11 -27.34 6.61
N GLU A 175 -4.37 -27.21 7.02
CA GLU A 175 -4.78 -26.27 8.08
C GLU A 175 -4.31 -26.71 9.48
N SER A 176 -4.05 -28.01 9.67
CA SER A 176 -3.72 -28.57 10.99
C SER A 176 -2.22 -28.61 11.31
N LYS A 177 -1.35 -28.43 10.32
CA LYS A 177 0.12 -28.37 10.47
C LYS A 177 0.68 -27.19 9.69
N ASN A 178 0.88 -26.08 10.41
CA ASN A 178 1.37 -24.82 9.87
C ASN A 178 2.73 -24.94 9.17
N PHE A 179 3.67 -25.68 9.75
CA PHE A 179 4.99 -25.91 9.16
C PHE A 179 5.65 -27.17 9.72
N GLU A 180 6.65 -27.68 9.01
CA GLU A 180 7.47 -28.82 9.37
C GLU A 180 8.91 -28.35 9.66
N VAL A 181 9.43 -28.72 10.82
CA VAL A 181 10.84 -28.50 11.15
C VAL A 181 11.64 -29.65 10.55
N ILE A 182 12.44 -29.35 9.54
CA ILE A 182 13.27 -30.32 8.83
C ILE A 182 14.53 -30.64 9.62
N SER A 183 15.12 -29.62 10.24
CA SER A 183 16.35 -29.76 11.01
C SER A 183 16.50 -28.67 12.04
N ILE A 184 17.26 -29.02 13.09
CA ILE A 184 17.53 -28.16 14.22
C ILE A 184 19.03 -28.28 14.51
N TYR A 185 19.71 -27.13 14.52
CA TYR A 185 21.00 -27.04 15.17
C TYR A 185 20.81 -26.35 16.53
N SER A 186 21.33 -26.97 17.59
CA SER A 186 21.33 -26.42 18.94
C SER A 186 22.77 -26.16 19.39
N GLY A 187 23.08 -24.90 19.67
CA GLY A 187 24.40 -24.44 20.09
C GLY A 187 24.47 -22.92 20.06
N GLU A 188 25.44 -22.31 20.76
CA GLU A 188 25.69 -20.88 20.59
C GLU A 188 26.03 -20.59 19.12
N ILE A 189 25.41 -19.56 18.54
CA ILE A 189 25.64 -19.09 17.17
C ILE A 189 25.78 -17.58 17.21
N PHE A 190 26.72 -17.03 16.45
CA PHE A 190 26.68 -15.60 16.16
C PHE A 190 25.58 -15.36 15.12
N LEU A 191 24.49 -14.71 15.53
CA LEU A 191 23.32 -14.41 14.66
C LEU A 191 23.77 -13.72 13.37
N SER A 192 24.70 -12.78 13.56
CA SER A 192 25.52 -12.07 12.58
C SER A 192 26.11 -12.87 11.44
N SER A 193 26.25 -14.18 11.61
CA SER A 193 27.13 -15.04 10.83
C SER A 193 26.42 -16.09 9.99
N VAL A 194 25.10 -16.15 10.04
CA VAL A 194 24.35 -17.15 9.29
C VAL A 194 24.26 -16.69 7.83
N LEU A 195 24.76 -17.49 6.90
CA LEU A 195 24.77 -17.23 5.47
C LEU A 195 24.14 -18.42 4.74
N SER A 196 23.34 -18.14 3.73
CA SER A 196 22.77 -19.12 2.81
C SER A 196 23.43 -18.94 1.46
N VAL A 197 24.15 -19.95 0.97
CA VAL A 197 24.98 -19.85 -0.24
C VAL A 197 25.16 -21.22 -0.87
N ASP A 198 24.99 -21.33 -2.18
CA ASP A 198 25.43 -22.49 -2.97
C ASP A 198 26.95 -22.39 -3.19
N ILE A 199 27.72 -22.87 -2.22
CA ILE A 199 29.19 -22.73 -2.24
C ILE A 199 29.85 -23.76 -3.16
N ASN A 200 29.19 -24.89 -3.40
CA ASN A 200 29.72 -25.98 -4.20
C ASN A 200 29.19 -25.98 -5.66
N ASN A 201 28.31 -25.04 -6.00
CA ASN A 201 27.66 -24.87 -7.30
C ASN A 201 26.89 -26.13 -7.75
N ASP A 202 26.23 -26.80 -6.81
CA ASP A 202 25.39 -27.98 -7.06
C ASP A 202 23.90 -27.64 -7.22
N GLY A 203 23.55 -26.36 -7.12
CA GLY A 203 22.18 -25.84 -7.18
C GLY A 203 21.45 -25.85 -5.83
N ASN A 204 22.12 -26.20 -4.74
CA ASN A 204 21.58 -26.18 -3.39
C ASN A 204 22.36 -25.21 -2.50
N SER A 205 21.63 -24.39 -1.75
CA SER A 205 22.23 -23.54 -0.73
C SER A 205 22.69 -24.37 0.47
N GLU A 206 23.96 -24.23 0.83
CA GLU A 206 24.47 -24.58 2.14
C GLU A 206 24.18 -23.46 3.15
N ILE A 207 23.95 -23.85 4.41
CA ILE A 207 23.81 -22.89 5.50
C ILE A 207 25.11 -22.85 6.29
N ILE A 208 25.82 -21.75 6.17
CA ILE A 208 27.09 -21.49 6.82
C ILE A 208 26.84 -20.65 8.07
N PHE A 209 27.45 -21.00 9.19
CA PHE A 209 27.38 -20.20 10.40
C PHE A 209 28.62 -20.42 11.26
N CYS A 210 28.94 -19.45 12.11
CA CYS A 210 30.06 -19.58 13.04
C CYS A 210 29.63 -19.43 14.49
N ASN A 211 30.45 -20.01 15.36
CA ASN A 211 30.35 -19.84 16.80
C ASN A 211 31.75 -19.64 17.39
N LYS A 212 31.83 -19.56 18.72
CA LYS A 212 33.10 -19.34 19.45
C LYS A 212 34.22 -20.34 19.15
N THR A 213 33.92 -21.48 18.53
CA THR A 213 34.85 -22.61 18.34
C THR A 213 35.17 -22.93 16.89
N GLY A 214 34.46 -22.33 15.92
CA GLY A 214 34.73 -22.56 14.51
C GLY A 214 33.61 -22.15 13.56
N LEU A 215 33.86 -22.46 12.30
CA LEU A 215 32.95 -22.28 11.18
C LEU A 215 32.32 -23.62 10.82
N TYR A 216 31.00 -23.62 10.64
CA TYR A 216 30.18 -24.80 10.42
C TYR A 216 29.34 -24.63 9.16
N MET A 217 29.01 -25.76 8.56
CA MET A 217 28.16 -25.86 7.38
C MET A 217 27.09 -26.90 7.63
N LEU A 218 25.86 -26.58 7.27
CA LEU A 218 24.74 -27.49 7.28
C LEU A 218 24.38 -27.84 5.84
N GLU A 219 24.78 -29.04 5.42
CA GLU A 219 24.56 -29.58 4.08
C GLU A 219 23.22 -30.29 4.00
N ASN A 220 22.50 -30.09 2.89
CA ASN A 220 21.26 -30.82 2.57
C ASN A 220 20.24 -30.84 3.73
N ALA A 221 20.16 -29.72 4.46
CA ALA A 221 19.32 -29.55 5.65
C ALA A 221 19.44 -30.65 6.72
N SER A 222 20.49 -31.47 6.74
CA SER A 222 20.50 -32.68 7.60
C SER A 222 21.85 -32.97 8.27
N LYS A 223 22.95 -32.51 7.68
CA LYS A 223 24.30 -32.83 8.17
C LYS A 223 25.07 -31.56 8.50
N VAL A 224 25.32 -31.35 9.79
CA VAL A 224 26.24 -30.32 10.26
C VAL A 224 27.66 -30.85 10.22
N SER A 225 28.54 -30.18 9.45
CA SER A 225 29.97 -30.45 9.42
C SER A 225 30.74 -29.19 9.85
N ARG A 226 31.90 -29.39 10.47
CA ARG A 226 32.82 -28.29 10.77
C ARG A 226 33.71 -28.06 9.55
N ILE A 227 33.71 -26.84 9.01
CA ILE A 227 34.59 -26.45 7.91
C ILE A 227 36.01 -26.27 8.43
N VAL A 228 36.16 -25.45 9.49
CA VAL A 228 37.46 -25.13 10.09
C VAL A 228 37.30 -24.77 11.57
N SER A 229 38.32 -25.06 12.39
CA SER A 229 38.34 -24.64 13.80
C SER A 229 38.91 -23.23 13.90
N ILE A 230 38.21 -22.34 14.60
CA ILE A 230 38.59 -20.94 14.78
C ILE A 230 38.32 -20.58 16.25
N ASP A 231 39.29 -20.01 16.94
CA ASP A 231 39.08 -19.50 18.30
C ASP A 231 38.47 -18.10 18.25
N LEU A 232 37.16 -18.02 18.50
CA LEU A 232 36.38 -16.80 18.60
C LEU A 232 35.85 -16.59 20.04
N SER A 233 36.48 -17.21 21.05
CA SER A 233 36.00 -17.18 22.44
C SER A 233 35.91 -15.78 23.06
N GLY A 234 36.76 -14.84 22.60
CA GLY A 234 36.75 -13.43 23.02
C GLY A 234 35.96 -12.49 22.10
N VAL A 235 35.25 -13.02 21.10
CA VAL A 235 34.51 -12.23 20.12
C VAL A 235 33.03 -12.18 20.51
N ASN A 236 32.44 -10.98 20.42
CA ASN A 236 31.02 -10.77 20.73
C ASN A 236 30.12 -10.98 19.51
N ASP A 237 30.57 -10.53 18.34
CA ASP A 237 29.83 -10.58 17.08
C ASP A 237 30.76 -11.02 15.94
N ALA A 238 30.25 -11.84 15.04
CA ALA A 238 30.96 -12.28 13.84
C ALA A 238 29.98 -12.30 12.66
N TRP A 239 30.52 -11.99 11.48
CA TRP A 239 29.84 -12.01 10.20
C TRP A 239 30.51 -13.03 9.28
N THR A 240 29.72 -13.62 8.40
CA THR A 240 30.23 -14.41 7.27
C THR A 240 29.88 -13.73 5.94
N LEU A 241 30.72 -13.96 4.93
CA LEU A 241 30.57 -13.49 3.56
C LEU A 241 31.14 -14.59 2.66
N ALA A 242 30.61 -14.79 1.46
CA ALA A 242 31.29 -15.58 0.44
C ALA A 242 31.86 -14.63 -0.64
N ALA A 243 32.86 -14.99 -1.44
CA ALA A 243 33.35 -14.13 -2.54
C ALA A 243 34.23 -14.95 -3.48
N ASP A 244 34.24 -14.65 -4.78
CA ASP A 244 35.26 -15.19 -5.70
C ASP A 244 36.53 -14.33 -5.62
N PHE A 245 37.21 -14.43 -4.47
CA PHE A 245 38.30 -13.54 -4.12
C PHE A 245 39.58 -13.82 -4.92
N ASP A 246 39.72 -15.01 -5.50
CA ASP A 246 40.86 -15.36 -6.36
C ASP A 246 40.53 -15.53 -7.86
N GLY A 247 39.30 -15.20 -8.26
CA GLY A 247 38.85 -15.19 -9.66
C GLY A 247 38.83 -16.56 -10.31
N ASP A 248 38.72 -17.64 -9.53
CA ASP A 248 38.70 -19.02 -10.02
C ASP A 248 37.28 -19.52 -10.34
N GLY A 249 36.27 -18.68 -10.12
CA GLY A 249 34.85 -18.98 -10.31
C GLY A 249 34.22 -19.72 -9.13
N LYS A 250 34.96 -19.94 -8.02
CA LYS A 250 34.46 -20.59 -6.81
C LYS A 250 34.49 -19.61 -5.65
N LEU A 251 33.58 -19.84 -4.73
CA LEU A 251 33.40 -18.96 -3.59
C LEU A 251 34.31 -19.39 -2.43
N GLU A 252 35.10 -18.46 -1.92
CA GLU A 252 35.75 -18.54 -0.61
C GLU A 252 34.82 -18.01 0.48
N ILE A 253 35.00 -18.49 1.71
CA ILE A 253 34.24 -17.99 2.87
C ILE A 253 35.12 -17.06 3.68
N PHE A 254 34.57 -15.93 4.08
CA PHE A 254 35.19 -15.00 5.00
C PHE A 254 34.47 -15.01 6.34
N VAL A 255 35.23 -15.06 7.44
CA VAL A 255 34.73 -14.82 8.79
C VAL A 255 35.29 -13.50 9.28
N ILE A 256 34.41 -12.55 9.55
CA ILE A 256 34.75 -11.17 9.84
C ILE A 256 34.27 -10.82 11.23
N THR A 257 35.14 -10.22 12.03
CA THR A 257 34.91 -9.87 13.43
C THR A 257 35.40 -8.45 13.69
N ARG A 258 35.17 -7.92 14.89
CA ARG A 258 35.77 -6.64 15.31
C ARG A 258 37.28 -6.79 15.56
N GLY A 259 38.07 -6.82 14.48
CA GLY A 259 39.54 -6.85 14.51
C GLY A 259 40.20 -8.02 13.78
N LYS A 260 39.44 -8.95 13.19
CA LYS A 260 39.97 -10.01 12.32
C LYS A 260 39.03 -10.30 11.16
N THR A 261 39.63 -10.49 10.00
CA THR A 261 39.03 -11.07 8.79
C THR A 261 39.85 -12.29 8.43
N LEU A 262 39.16 -13.42 8.36
CA LEU A 262 39.73 -14.72 8.05
C LEU A 262 39.16 -15.17 6.71
N GLY A 263 40.01 -15.43 5.71
CA GLY A 263 39.63 -16.08 4.46
C GLY A 263 39.84 -17.59 4.56
N ILE A 264 38.80 -18.35 4.24
CA ILE A 264 38.77 -19.82 4.32
C ILE A 264 38.59 -20.37 2.91
N LYS A 265 39.56 -21.21 2.48
CA LYS A 265 39.52 -21.97 1.23
C LYS A 265 39.93 -23.41 1.54
N ASN A 266 39.21 -24.40 1.01
CA ASN A 266 39.48 -25.83 1.22
C ASN A 266 39.68 -26.21 2.71
N SER A 267 38.76 -25.79 3.59
CA SER A 267 38.80 -26.06 5.05
C SER A 267 40.04 -25.53 5.79
N SER A 268 40.79 -24.61 5.16
CA SER A 268 42.00 -24.02 5.72
C SER A 268 41.93 -22.50 5.66
N ILE A 269 42.54 -21.83 6.65
CA ILE A 269 42.67 -20.38 6.64
C ILE A 269 43.82 -20.02 5.70
N PHE A 270 43.53 -19.31 4.61
CA PHE A 270 44.56 -18.82 3.66
C PHE A 270 44.89 -17.35 3.88
N LEU A 271 43.96 -16.59 4.46
CA LEU A 271 44.11 -15.18 4.76
C LEU A 271 43.75 -14.89 6.22
N GLU A 272 44.62 -14.18 6.93
CA GLU A 272 44.30 -13.53 8.20
C GLU A 272 44.79 -12.08 8.14
N ARG A 273 43.84 -11.15 8.26
CA ARG A 273 44.08 -9.71 8.19
C ARG A 273 43.22 -8.98 9.21
N ASN A 274 43.67 -7.81 9.66
CA ASN A 274 42.83 -6.88 10.39
C ASN A 274 42.51 -5.71 9.46
N ILE A 275 41.35 -5.80 8.81
CA ILE A 275 40.83 -4.73 7.98
C ILE A 275 39.90 -3.80 8.77
N GLY A 276 39.79 -3.94 10.09
CA GLY A 276 39.05 -3.03 10.98
C GLY A 276 37.94 -3.69 11.79
N SER A 277 37.08 -2.86 12.37
CA SER A 277 35.87 -3.27 13.10
C SER A 277 34.64 -2.89 12.28
N ILE A 278 33.70 -3.82 12.12
CA ILE A 278 32.74 -3.83 11.01
C ILE A 278 31.26 -3.62 11.40
N CYS A 279 30.48 -3.16 10.41
CA CYS A 279 29.08 -3.54 10.15
C CYS A 279 28.88 -3.81 8.63
N LEU A 280 28.06 -4.80 8.25
CA LEU A 280 27.60 -5.07 6.87
C LEU A 280 28.71 -5.33 5.82
N PRO A 281 29.43 -6.47 5.86
CA PRO A 281 30.34 -6.84 4.76
C PRO A 281 29.56 -7.06 3.45
N ALA A 282 30.19 -6.79 2.31
CA ALA A 282 29.73 -7.21 0.98
C ALA A 282 30.93 -7.51 0.07
N ALA A 283 30.67 -8.08 -1.11
CA ALA A 283 31.70 -8.36 -2.11
C ALA A 283 31.25 -7.92 -3.51
N GLY A 284 32.22 -7.59 -4.37
CA GLY A 284 32.03 -7.38 -5.80
C GLY A 284 33.32 -6.92 -6.47
N ASP A 285 33.41 -7.17 -7.78
CA ASP A 285 34.46 -6.67 -8.68
C ASP A 285 34.36 -5.14 -8.87
N LEU A 286 35.20 -4.40 -8.14
CA LEU A 286 35.24 -2.93 -8.07
C LEU A 286 36.34 -2.32 -8.94
N ASP A 287 37.27 -3.14 -9.46
CA ASP A 287 38.36 -2.70 -10.34
C ASP A 287 38.35 -3.33 -11.74
N GLY A 288 37.37 -4.21 -12.00
CA GLY A 288 37.10 -4.82 -13.30
C GLY A 288 38.08 -5.94 -13.67
N ASP A 289 38.85 -6.48 -12.72
CA ASP A 289 39.85 -7.51 -12.98
C ASP A 289 39.27 -8.95 -12.97
N GLY A 290 38.01 -9.08 -12.58
CA GLY A 290 37.29 -10.35 -12.50
C GLY A 290 37.42 -11.08 -11.16
N LYS A 291 38.02 -10.47 -10.14
CA LYS A 291 38.01 -10.92 -8.75
C LYS A 291 37.04 -10.07 -7.93
N ASP A 292 36.53 -10.65 -6.85
CA ASP A 292 35.66 -9.92 -5.93
C ASP A 292 36.47 -9.26 -4.81
N GLU A 293 36.30 -7.95 -4.64
CA GLU A 293 36.84 -7.22 -3.49
C GLU A 293 35.88 -7.30 -2.31
N ILE A 294 36.44 -7.30 -1.09
CA ILE A 294 35.63 -7.32 0.13
C ILE A 294 35.50 -5.92 0.70
N VAL A 295 34.28 -5.41 0.71
CA VAL A 295 33.94 -4.08 1.19
C VAL A 295 33.36 -4.15 2.59
N LEU A 296 33.89 -3.30 3.47
CA LEU A 296 33.42 -3.11 4.83
C LEU A 296 33.03 -1.65 5.07
N CYS A 297 31.89 -1.44 5.73
CA CYS A 297 31.55 -0.14 6.29
C CYS A 297 31.97 -0.04 7.76
N CYS A 298 32.68 1.05 8.09
CA CYS A 298 33.10 1.42 9.44
C CYS A 298 33.14 2.97 9.60
N ASN A 299 34.02 3.50 10.46
CA ASN A 299 34.41 4.92 10.49
C ASN A 299 35.21 5.31 9.21
N GLY A 300 34.68 4.94 8.03
CA GLY A 300 35.38 4.84 6.75
C GLY A 300 34.91 3.61 5.96
N ILE A 301 35.00 3.64 4.63
CA ILE A 301 34.84 2.45 3.79
C ILE A 301 36.21 1.81 3.64
N LYS A 302 36.27 0.49 3.80
CA LYS A 302 37.50 -0.27 3.63
C LYS A 302 37.29 -1.40 2.66
N VAL A 303 38.23 -1.53 1.73
CA VAL A 303 38.19 -2.52 0.68
C VAL A 303 39.43 -3.40 0.85
N LEU A 304 39.21 -4.70 0.96
CA LEU A 304 40.27 -5.70 0.88
C LEU A 304 40.28 -6.21 -0.56
N ASP A 305 41.37 -5.87 -1.22
CA ASP A 305 41.58 -6.04 -2.66
C ASP A 305 42.89 -6.79 -2.84
N ASP A 306 42.84 -7.99 -3.42
CA ASP A 306 44.01 -8.84 -3.71
C ASP A 306 44.98 -9.06 -2.53
N GLY A 307 44.51 -8.86 -1.29
CA GLY A 307 45.30 -8.97 -0.06
C GLY A 307 45.94 -7.66 0.43
N GLU A 308 45.81 -6.59 -0.33
CA GLU A 308 46.03 -5.19 0.08
C GLU A 308 44.75 -4.59 0.69
N THR A 309 44.86 -3.40 1.29
CA THR A 309 43.71 -2.75 1.94
C THR A 309 43.65 -1.30 1.56
N ILE A 310 42.61 -0.94 0.84
CA ILE A 310 42.25 0.44 0.51
C ILE A 310 41.36 0.99 1.62
N SER A 311 41.59 2.23 2.04
CA SER A 311 40.81 2.88 3.09
C SER A 311 40.36 4.25 2.62
N LEU A 312 39.06 4.41 2.44
CA LEU A 312 38.41 5.66 2.11
C LEU A 312 37.94 6.34 3.39
N ASN A 313 38.24 7.62 3.55
CA ASN A 313 37.78 8.43 4.68
C ASN A 313 36.31 8.88 4.50
N LEU A 314 35.43 7.93 4.18
CA LEU A 314 34.01 8.11 3.97
C LEU A 314 33.24 7.21 4.93
N SER A 315 32.62 7.78 5.96
CA SER A 315 31.84 7.00 6.92
C SER A 315 30.45 6.72 6.35
N ALA A 316 30.10 5.45 6.21
CA ALA A 316 28.80 5.03 5.70
C ALA A 316 28.08 4.11 6.70
N SER A 317 26.76 4.27 6.81
CA SER A 317 25.89 3.40 7.63
C SER A 317 25.50 2.10 6.91
N GLY A 318 25.63 2.07 5.59
CA GLY A 318 25.41 0.91 4.72
C GLY A 318 25.53 1.31 3.25
N PHE A 319 25.51 0.33 2.36
CA PHE A 319 25.76 0.51 0.94
C PHE A 319 25.21 -0.64 0.09
N SER A 320 25.09 -0.39 -1.22
CA SER A 320 24.94 -1.38 -2.27
C SER A 320 26.16 -1.34 -3.21
N ILE A 321 26.42 -2.45 -3.93
CA ILE A 321 27.43 -2.51 -5.00
C ILE A 321 26.73 -2.86 -6.30
N ALA A 322 26.88 -2.03 -7.33
CA ALA A 322 26.36 -2.30 -8.68
C ALA A 322 27.06 -1.44 -9.72
N ASN A 323 27.00 -1.89 -10.97
CA ASN A 323 27.38 -1.08 -12.12
C ASN A 323 26.25 -0.08 -12.43
N ILE A 324 26.55 1.22 -12.40
CA ILE A 324 25.61 2.31 -12.61
C ILE A 324 26.01 3.25 -13.76
N ASP A 325 27.16 3.04 -14.39
CA ASP A 325 27.65 3.88 -15.50
C ASP A 325 28.18 3.16 -16.76
N ASN A 326 28.04 1.83 -16.83
CA ASN A 326 28.38 0.98 -17.98
C ASN A 326 29.87 0.79 -18.27
N ASP A 327 30.74 0.91 -17.27
CA ASP A 327 32.10 0.40 -17.38
C ASP A 327 32.19 -1.07 -16.85
N PRO A 328 33.36 -1.75 -16.93
CA PRO A 328 33.51 -3.10 -16.37
C PRO A 328 33.54 -3.13 -14.83
N GLU A 329 33.72 -1.98 -14.18
CA GLU A 329 33.85 -1.83 -12.74
C GLU A 329 32.44 -1.82 -12.11
N LYS A 330 32.39 -1.97 -10.78
CA LYS A 330 31.16 -1.76 -10.02
C LYS A 330 31.40 -0.66 -9.01
N GLU A 331 30.35 0.11 -8.77
CA GLU A 331 30.41 1.25 -7.90
C GLU A 331 29.87 0.90 -6.52
N ILE A 332 30.36 1.61 -5.51
CA ILE A 332 29.78 1.58 -4.17
C ILE A 332 28.79 2.72 -4.05
N ILE A 333 27.52 2.39 -3.82
CA ILE A 333 26.46 3.37 -3.54
C ILE A 333 26.18 3.34 -2.04
N ALA A 334 26.56 4.39 -1.32
CA ALA A 334 26.57 4.40 0.13
C ALA A 334 25.66 5.49 0.74
N LEU A 335 25.13 5.18 1.92
CA LEU A 335 24.51 6.18 2.79
C LEU A 335 25.58 6.75 3.74
N SER A 336 26.08 7.95 3.44
CA SER A 336 27.06 8.67 4.27
C SER A 336 26.39 9.79 5.05
N GLY A 337 26.08 9.52 6.32
CA GLY A 337 25.27 10.41 7.15
C GLY A 337 23.83 10.42 6.64
N SER A 338 23.41 11.52 6.03
CA SER A 338 22.12 11.65 5.34
C SER A 338 22.29 11.84 3.82
N ASN A 339 23.48 11.62 3.27
CA ASN A 339 23.76 11.81 1.86
C ASN A 339 23.87 10.45 1.17
N LEU A 340 23.22 10.32 0.02
CA LEU A 340 23.45 9.23 -0.91
C LEU A 340 24.66 9.59 -1.76
N VAL A 341 25.68 8.74 -1.74
CA VAL A 341 26.92 8.96 -2.49
C VAL A 341 27.24 7.74 -3.35
N ALA A 342 27.75 7.96 -4.55
CA ALA A 342 28.33 6.92 -5.39
C ALA A 342 29.86 7.10 -5.45
N ILE A 343 30.58 5.99 -5.39
CA ILE A 343 32.04 5.93 -5.51
C ILE A 343 32.34 5.25 -6.84
N TYR A 344 32.75 6.07 -7.81
CA TYR A 344 33.01 5.66 -9.20
C TYR A 344 34.44 5.18 -9.43
N ASP A 345 35.37 5.51 -8.53
CA ASP A 345 36.77 5.11 -8.64
C ASP A 345 37.37 5.10 -7.24
N LEU A 346 37.81 3.91 -6.79
CA LEU A 346 38.39 3.71 -5.46
C LEU A 346 39.79 4.32 -5.32
N VAL A 347 40.58 4.35 -6.40
CA VAL A 347 41.98 4.77 -6.38
C VAL A 347 42.09 6.29 -6.41
N ASN A 348 41.27 6.94 -7.23
CA ASN A 348 41.23 8.40 -7.34
C ASN A 348 40.23 9.06 -6.39
N GLU A 349 39.52 8.28 -5.57
CA GLU A 349 38.46 8.72 -4.65
C GLU A 349 37.38 9.58 -5.34
N ASN A 350 36.92 9.15 -6.53
CA ASN A 350 35.87 9.85 -7.26
C ASN A 350 34.49 9.62 -6.59
N ILE A 351 34.19 10.44 -5.58
CA ILE A 351 32.96 10.36 -4.80
C ILE A 351 31.98 11.45 -5.24
N VAL A 352 30.81 11.04 -5.71
CA VAL A 352 29.74 11.94 -6.18
C VAL A 352 28.54 11.84 -5.23
N ALA A 353 28.07 12.97 -4.72
CA ALA A 353 26.80 13.03 -3.99
C ALA A 353 25.63 13.04 -4.98
N LEU A 354 24.70 12.11 -4.82
CA LEU A 354 23.55 11.91 -5.71
C LEU A 354 22.26 12.52 -5.14
N ASP A 355 22.04 12.38 -3.83
CA ASP A 355 20.90 12.98 -3.13
C ASP A 355 21.25 13.23 -1.65
N SER A 356 20.38 13.93 -0.93
CA SER A 356 20.50 14.26 0.48
C SER A 356 19.20 13.94 1.24
N GLN A 357 19.24 14.04 2.57
CA GLN A 357 18.14 13.66 3.47
C GLN A 357 17.67 12.20 3.31
N VAL A 358 18.58 11.33 2.90
CA VAL A 358 18.34 9.91 2.72
C VAL A 358 18.23 9.23 4.08
N ASN A 359 17.18 8.44 4.26
CA ASN A 359 16.82 7.77 5.51
C ASN A 359 17.13 6.27 5.49
N THR A 360 17.24 5.66 4.30
CA THR A 360 17.50 4.23 4.13
C THR A 360 18.83 3.97 3.42
N ILE A 361 19.39 2.80 3.67
CA ILE A 361 20.46 2.23 2.85
C ILE A 361 19.90 2.01 1.44
N PRO A 362 20.59 2.47 0.38
CA PRO A 362 20.12 2.30 -0.99
C PRO A 362 20.15 0.83 -1.41
N ILE A 363 19.25 0.48 -2.33
CA ILE A 363 19.32 -0.75 -3.13
C ILE A 363 19.45 -0.35 -4.59
N THR A 364 20.00 -1.22 -5.41
CA THR A 364 20.18 -1.00 -6.85
C THR A 364 19.34 -1.98 -7.65
N VAL A 365 18.78 -1.55 -8.80
CA VAL A 365 17.84 -2.27 -9.69
C VAL A 365 17.98 -1.75 -11.13
N ASP A 366 18.21 -2.60 -12.14
CA ASP A 366 18.14 -2.27 -13.59
C ASP A 366 16.69 -2.32 -14.14
N PHE A 367 15.94 -1.22 -14.06
CA PHE A 367 14.54 -1.17 -14.48
C PHE A 367 14.34 -1.26 -16.00
N ASP A 368 15.28 -0.73 -16.78
CA ASP A 368 15.14 -0.56 -18.23
C ASP A 368 15.85 -1.64 -19.06
N GLY A 369 16.53 -2.56 -18.39
CA GLY A 369 17.21 -3.71 -18.95
C GLY A 369 18.46 -3.32 -19.77
N ASP A 370 19.02 -2.13 -19.54
CA ASP A 370 20.17 -1.63 -20.28
C ASP A 370 21.53 -2.13 -19.74
N GLY A 371 21.50 -2.88 -18.63
CA GLY A 371 22.68 -3.41 -17.93
C GLY A 371 23.22 -2.51 -16.83
N LYS A 372 22.69 -1.28 -16.66
CA LYS A 372 22.99 -0.39 -15.54
C LYS A 372 21.90 -0.48 -14.49
N ALA A 373 22.30 -0.40 -13.23
CA ALA A 373 21.33 -0.31 -12.15
C ALA A 373 20.93 1.16 -11.86
N GLU A 374 19.63 1.39 -11.73
CA GLU A 374 19.07 2.52 -11.00
C GLU A 374 19.20 2.30 -9.49
N ILE A 375 19.05 3.38 -8.73
CA ILE A 375 19.21 3.40 -7.28
C ILE A 375 17.86 3.73 -6.65
N VAL A 376 17.37 2.83 -5.80
CA VAL A 376 16.14 2.98 -5.03
C VAL A 376 16.46 3.22 -3.55
N TYR A 377 15.80 4.21 -2.95
CA TYR A 377 16.04 4.63 -1.57
C TYR A 377 14.84 5.43 -1.04
N VAL A 378 14.82 5.72 0.25
CA VAL A 378 13.87 6.65 0.86
C VAL A 378 14.60 7.90 1.30
N ALA A 379 14.14 9.06 0.83
CA ALA A 379 14.63 10.36 1.25
C ALA A 379 13.46 11.29 1.53
N ASP A 380 13.58 12.10 2.59
CA ASP A 380 12.48 12.94 3.09
C ASP A 380 11.19 12.13 3.36
N GLY A 381 11.35 10.86 3.75
CA GLY A 381 10.25 9.93 3.96
C GLY A 381 9.58 9.38 2.69
N LYS A 382 10.02 9.77 1.50
CA LYS A 382 9.47 9.32 0.21
C LYS A 382 10.33 8.27 -0.45
N LEU A 383 9.73 7.21 -0.97
CA LEU A 383 10.42 6.27 -1.83
C LEU A 383 10.80 6.97 -3.14
N LYS A 384 12.07 6.88 -3.53
CA LYS A 384 12.62 7.48 -4.74
C LYS A 384 13.39 6.43 -5.54
N ALA A 385 13.44 6.63 -6.85
CA ALA A 385 14.35 5.93 -7.74
C ALA A 385 15.04 6.95 -8.66
N ILE A 386 16.34 6.78 -8.86
CA ILE A 386 17.19 7.66 -9.70
C ILE A 386 18.12 6.83 -10.58
N PHE A 387 18.56 7.39 -11.70
CA PHE A 387 19.66 6.83 -12.49
C PHE A 387 21.01 7.04 -11.78
N GLY A 388 22.04 6.24 -12.14
CA GLY A 388 23.39 6.36 -11.56
C GLY A 388 23.97 7.78 -11.58
N ASN A 389 23.66 8.54 -12.62
CA ASN A 389 24.06 9.95 -12.78
C ASN A 389 23.31 10.96 -11.87
N GLY A 390 22.40 10.48 -11.00
CA GLY A 390 21.62 11.29 -10.08
C GLY A 390 20.32 11.86 -10.64
N THR A 391 19.97 11.60 -11.91
CA THR A 391 18.71 12.11 -12.48
C THR A 391 17.51 11.36 -11.94
N ALA A 392 16.50 12.11 -11.48
CA ALA A 392 15.30 11.53 -10.90
C ALA A 392 14.47 10.77 -11.93
N PHE A 393 14.12 9.54 -11.59
CA PHE A 393 13.28 8.68 -12.40
C PHE A 393 11.85 8.59 -11.81
N PHE A 394 11.74 8.38 -10.49
CA PHE A 394 10.47 8.26 -9.78
C PHE A 394 10.55 8.83 -8.36
N GLU A 395 9.46 9.44 -7.88
CA GLU A 395 9.27 9.85 -6.49
C GLU A 395 7.84 9.53 -6.06
N TYR A 396 7.68 8.74 -4.98
CA TYR A 396 6.39 8.43 -4.40
C TYR A 396 5.79 9.66 -3.73
N PRO A 397 4.50 10.01 -3.96
CA PRO A 397 3.99 11.32 -3.54
C PRO A 397 3.94 11.54 -2.02
N ARG A 398 3.83 10.46 -1.23
CA ARG A 398 3.67 10.54 0.23
C ARG A 398 5.00 10.39 0.97
N ASN A 399 5.18 11.24 1.96
CA ASN A 399 6.18 11.10 2.99
C ASN A 399 5.65 10.24 4.15
N PHE A 400 6.42 9.23 4.54
CA PHE A 400 6.22 8.49 5.78
C PHE A 400 7.46 8.57 6.65
N THR A 401 7.28 8.45 7.96
CA THR A 401 8.42 8.36 8.88
C THR A 401 9.09 7.00 8.68
N VAL A 402 10.36 7.01 8.27
CA VAL A 402 11.14 5.76 8.16
C VAL A 402 11.46 5.25 9.55
N PHE A 403 11.03 4.01 9.86
CA PHE A 403 11.29 3.39 11.15
C PHE A 403 12.63 2.63 11.14
N TYR A 404 12.95 1.99 10.02
CA TYR A 404 14.16 1.18 9.87
C TYR A 404 14.88 1.53 8.57
N GLN A 405 16.21 1.63 8.61
CA GLN A 405 17.01 2.08 7.45
C GLN A 405 17.13 1.03 6.35
N TYR A 406 16.66 -0.19 6.56
CA TYR A 406 16.83 -1.29 5.62
C TYR A 406 15.58 -1.46 4.77
N MET A 407 15.82 -1.81 3.51
CA MET A 407 14.79 -2.18 2.53
C MET A 407 15.08 -3.59 1.99
N SER A 408 14.08 -4.19 1.38
CA SER A 408 14.22 -5.46 0.65
C SER A 408 13.48 -5.37 -0.68
N ALA A 409 13.91 -6.14 -1.69
CA ALA A 409 13.28 -6.15 -3.00
C ALA A 409 13.24 -7.56 -3.60
N SER A 410 12.14 -7.90 -4.26
CA SER A 410 11.96 -9.18 -4.96
C SER A 410 10.90 -9.01 -6.05
N ASP A 411 11.04 -9.70 -7.17
CA ASP A 411 10.00 -9.77 -8.21
C ASP A 411 8.96 -10.82 -7.77
N LEU A 412 7.85 -10.35 -7.18
CA LEU A 412 6.83 -11.21 -6.59
C LEU A 412 5.79 -11.69 -7.61
N ASN A 413 5.69 -11.06 -8.78
CA ASN A 413 4.68 -11.34 -9.80
C ASN A 413 5.26 -11.92 -11.11
N GLY A 414 6.59 -11.95 -11.26
CA GLY A 414 7.30 -12.43 -12.43
C GLY A 414 7.33 -11.44 -13.60
N ASP A 415 6.98 -10.18 -13.39
CA ASP A 415 6.96 -9.14 -14.42
C ASP A 415 8.31 -8.45 -14.64
N ARG A 416 9.31 -8.85 -13.84
CA ARG A 416 10.71 -8.37 -13.83
C ARG A 416 10.90 -6.97 -13.26
N LEU A 417 9.87 -6.38 -12.68
CA LEU A 417 9.98 -5.21 -11.81
C LEU A 417 10.00 -5.67 -10.35
N PRO A 418 10.81 -5.06 -9.49
CA PRO A 418 10.80 -5.42 -8.08
C PRO A 418 9.58 -4.85 -7.35
N GLU A 419 9.05 -5.64 -6.42
CA GLU A 419 8.36 -5.13 -5.25
C GLU A 419 9.37 -4.78 -4.15
N VAL A 420 9.25 -3.58 -3.59
CA VAL A 420 10.16 -3.07 -2.55
C VAL A 420 9.44 -3.00 -1.21
N ILE A 421 10.01 -3.65 -0.18
CA ILE A 421 9.54 -3.56 1.19
C ILE A 421 10.32 -2.51 1.98
N VAL A 422 9.58 -1.62 2.64
CA VAL A 422 10.11 -0.58 3.54
C VAL A 422 9.34 -0.59 4.86
N PHE A 423 10.04 -0.48 6.00
CA PHE A 423 9.39 -0.28 7.30
C PHE A 423 9.20 1.20 7.59
N GLN A 424 7.95 1.63 7.59
CA GLN A 424 7.59 3.02 7.85
C GLN A 424 6.49 3.10 8.91
N GLU A 425 6.47 4.20 9.63
CA GLU A 425 5.42 4.50 10.59
C GLU A 425 4.30 5.26 9.90
N TYR A 426 3.07 4.77 10.10
CA TYR A 426 1.87 5.46 9.64
C TYR A 426 0.75 5.25 10.67
N TRP A 427 0.09 6.35 11.06
CA TRP A 427 -0.92 6.35 12.12
C TRP A 427 -0.44 5.78 13.48
N GLY A 428 0.82 6.02 13.83
CA GLY A 428 1.41 5.58 15.09
C GLY A 428 1.75 4.09 15.15
N GLU A 429 1.66 3.38 14.02
CA GLU A 429 2.03 1.98 13.89
C GLU A 429 3.21 1.80 12.94
N VAL A 430 4.14 0.90 13.28
CA VAL A 430 5.17 0.43 12.36
C VAL A 430 4.56 -0.57 11.40
N LYS A 431 4.65 -0.29 10.11
CA LYS A 431 4.09 -1.10 9.03
C LYS A 431 5.18 -1.53 8.06
N ALA A 432 5.09 -2.76 7.57
CA ALA A 432 5.81 -3.21 6.39
C ALA A 432 5.02 -2.79 5.15
N PHE A 433 5.49 -1.73 4.48
CA PHE A 433 4.94 -1.27 3.21
C PHE A 433 5.57 -2.02 2.05
N CYS A 434 4.76 -2.59 1.18
CA CYS A 434 5.21 -3.21 -0.07
C CYS A 434 4.81 -2.30 -1.22
N TYR A 435 5.80 -1.76 -1.93
CA TYR A 435 5.63 -0.90 -3.11
C TYR A 435 5.83 -1.74 -4.36
N SER A 436 4.79 -1.86 -5.19
CA SER A 436 4.88 -2.55 -6.49
C SER A 436 5.12 -1.50 -7.57
N PHE A 437 6.22 -1.65 -8.31
CA PHE A 437 6.53 -0.85 -9.50
C PHE A 437 5.75 -1.40 -10.69
N ILE A 438 5.09 -0.52 -11.45
CA ILE A 438 4.14 -0.94 -12.49
C ILE A 438 4.49 -0.28 -13.82
N GLY A 439 4.72 -1.10 -14.85
CA GLY A 439 4.76 -0.67 -16.23
C GLY A 439 3.36 -0.46 -16.81
N ILE A 440 3.12 0.66 -17.51
CA ILE A 440 1.85 0.90 -18.22
C ILE A 440 2.14 1.30 -19.67
N GLU A 441 1.77 0.43 -20.61
CA GLU A 441 1.76 0.73 -22.05
C GLU A 441 0.55 1.60 -22.43
N PHE A 442 0.58 2.88 -22.04
CA PHE A 442 -0.50 3.84 -22.30
C PHE A 442 0.05 5.28 -22.42
N PRO A 443 -0.48 6.13 -23.32
CA PRO A 443 0.05 7.49 -23.52
C PRO A 443 -0.40 8.46 -22.43
N ILE A 444 -0.03 8.18 -21.17
CA ILE A 444 -0.46 8.90 -19.96
C ILE A 444 -0.20 10.41 -20.09
N LYS A 445 1.04 10.78 -20.40
CA LYS A 445 1.48 12.19 -20.46
C LYS A 445 0.70 13.02 -21.48
N GLU A 446 0.48 12.49 -22.68
CA GLU A 446 -0.26 13.20 -23.72
C GLU A 446 -1.74 13.39 -23.34
N LEU A 447 -2.38 12.33 -22.84
CA LEU A 447 -3.78 12.38 -22.43
C LEU A 447 -4.00 13.30 -21.23
N LEU A 448 -3.16 13.22 -20.21
CA LEU A 448 -3.25 14.07 -19.02
C LEU A 448 -3.03 15.55 -19.36
N ASN A 449 -2.12 15.87 -20.27
CA ASN A 449 -1.93 17.22 -20.78
C ASN A 449 -3.20 17.74 -21.48
N ASN A 450 -3.81 16.92 -22.35
CA ASN A 450 -5.05 17.28 -23.05
C ASN A 450 -6.23 17.48 -22.08
N ILE A 451 -6.35 16.63 -21.06
CA ILE A 451 -7.38 16.75 -20.01
C ILE A 451 -7.15 18.02 -19.19
N THR A 452 -5.90 18.29 -18.78
CA THR A 452 -5.55 19.48 -17.99
C THR A 452 -5.82 20.76 -18.76
N GLN A 453 -5.47 20.80 -20.05
CA GLN A 453 -5.79 21.94 -20.92
C GLN A 453 -7.30 22.13 -21.11
N PHE A 454 -8.08 21.05 -21.16
CA PHE A 454 -9.53 21.16 -21.19
C PHE A 454 -10.08 21.80 -19.91
N LEU A 455 -9.67 21.27 -18.74
CA LEU A 455 -10.14 21.76 -17.43
C LEU A 455 -9.71 23.21 -17.15
N SER A 456 -8.56 23.66 -17.67
CA SER A 456 -8.13 25.05 -17.50
C SER A 456 -8.91 26.05 -18.36
N ASN A 457 -9.71 25.58 -19.34
CA ASN A 457 -10.42 26.43 -20.31
C ASN A 457 -11.94 26.44 -20.13
N ILE A 458 -12.47 25.66 -19.17
CA ILE A 458 -13.90 25.62 -18.87
C ILE A 458 -14.25 26.69 -17.82
N SER A 459 -15.53 27.04 -17.77
CA SER A 459 -16.10 27.92 -16.75
C SER A 459 -17.46 27.35 -16.32
N VAL A 460 -17.66 27.26 -15.01
CA VAL A 460 -18.89 26.76 -14.41
C VAL A 460 -19.90 27.90 -14.21
N GLU A 461 -21.16 27.65 -14.57
CA GLU A 461 -22.25 28.64 -14.52
C GLU A 461 -23.02 28.63 -13.19
N TYR A 462 -22.43 28.07 -12.13
CA TYR A 462 -22.90 28.12 -10.74
C TYR A 462 -21.74 28.54 -9.82
N ASN A 463 -22.03 28.91 -8.57
CA ASN A 463 -21.00 29.37 -7.64
C ASN A 463 -20.17 28.20 -7.08
N VAL A 464 -19.13 27.76 -7.77
CA VAL A 464 -18.28 26.63 -7.33
C VAL A 464 -17.47 26.91 -6.05
N GLU A 465 -17.37 28.16 -5.62
CA GLU A 465 -16.62 28.55 -4.43
C GLU A 465 -17.48 28.49 -3.14
N THR A 466 -18.60 27.75 -3.13
CA THR A 466 -19.38 27.54 -1.90
C THR A 466 -19.75 26.08 -1.72
N TYR A 467 -19.99 25.70 -0.46
CA TYR A 467 -20.69 24.47 -0.13
C TYR A 467 -22.19 24.68 -0.33
N HIS A 468 -22.83 23.77 -1.05
CA HIS A 468 -24.24 23.81 -1.42
C HIS A 468 -25.03 22.78 -0.63
N THR A 469 -26.18 23.17 -0.10
CA THR A 469 -27.15 22.24 0.48
C THR A 469 -27.62 21.23 -0.56
N TYR A 470 -28.17 20.11 -0.10
CA TYR A 470 -28.75 19.10 -1.00
C TYR A 470 -29.81 19.69 -1.96
N ASP A 471 -30.65 20.61 -1.46
CA ASP A 471 -31.69 21.26 -2.28
C ASP A 471 -31.07 22.16 -3.37
N GLU A 472 -29.98 22.86 -3.07
CA GLU A 472 -29.24 23.67 -4.06
C GLU A 472 -28.55 22.78 -5.10
N ILE A 473 -27.88 21.70 -4.68
CA ILE A 473 -27.26 20.72 -5.59
C ILE A 473 -28.30 20.14 -6.55
N THR A 474 -29.44 19.70 -6.04
CA THR A 474 -30.52 19.13 -6.87
C THR A 474 -31.18 20.17 -7.77
N GLN A 475 -31.26 21.43 -7.35
CA GLN A 475 -31.74 22.53 -8.18
C GLN A 475 -30.78 22.80 -9.35
N ILE A 476 -29.47 22.88 -9.09
CA ILE A 476 -28.44 23.07 -10.12
C ILE A 476 -28.52 21.93 -11.15
N LEU A 477 -28.56 20.67 -10.69
CA LEU A 477 -28.70 19.52 -11.58
C LEU A 477 -29.99 19.55 -12.39
N SER A 478 -31.11 19.91 -11.77
CA SER A 478 -32.41 19.98 -12.45
C SER A 478 -32.40 21.05 -13.54
N GLN A 479 -31.75 22.19 -13.29
CA GLN A 479 -31.57 23.23 -14.30
C GLN A 479 -30.71 22.70 -15.46
N LEU A 480 -29.54 22.12 -15.18
CA LEU A 480 -28.66 21.56 -16.21
C LEU A 480 -29.36 20.52 -17.08
N VAL A 481 -30.09 19.58 -16.47
CA VAL A 481 -30.84 18.54 -17.20
C VAL A 481 -32.00 19.11 -18.01
N SER A 482 -32.62 20.22 -17.57
CA SER A 482 -33.65 20.89 -18.36
C SER A 482 -33.11 21.58 -19.62
N GLU A 483 -31.83 21.98 -19.59
CA GLU A 483 -31.14 22.64 -20.70
C GLU A 483 -30.43 21.66 -21.64
N HIS A 484 -30.21 20.42 -21.20
CA HIS A 484 -29.42 19.41 -21.90
C HIS A 484 -30.10 18.04 -21.95
N SER A 485 -30.48 17.59 -23.14
CA SER A 485 -31.21 16.32 -23.33
C SER A 485 -30.37 15.04 -23.17
N ASN A 486 -29.07 15.17 -22.86
CA ASN A 486 -28.16 14.02 -22.77
C ASN A 486 -28.08 13.43 -21.35
N ALA A 487 -28.85 13.96 -20.40
CA ALA A 487 -28.86 13.53 -19.01
C ALA A 487 -30.29 13.38 -18.44
N GLU A 488 -30.41 12.54 -17.41
CA GLU A 488 -31.67 12.27 -16.71
C GLU A 488 -31.41 12.14 -15.20
N ILE A 489 -32.23 12.81 -14.39
CA ILE A 489 -32.25 12.66 -12.93
C ILE A 489 -33.17 11.52 -12.53
N PHE A 490 -32.74 10.68 -11.60
CA PHE A 490 -33.56 9.61 -11.04
C PHE A 490 -33.28 9.40 -9.55
N VAL A 491 -34.26 8.82 -8.84
CA VAL A 491 -34.16 8.53 -7.41
C VAL A 491 -33.70 7.09 -7.21
N ILE A 492 -32.69 6.89 -6.37
CA ILE A 492 -32.11 5.57 -6.09
C ILE A 492 -32.56 4.97 -4.76
N GLY A 493 -33.11 5.80 -3.87
CA GLY A 493 -33.58 5.37 -2.56
C GLY A 493 -33.94 6.54 -1.66
N LYS A 494 -33.87 6.30 -0.36
CA LYS A 494 -34.20 7.26 0.69
C LYS A 494 -33.02 7.41 1.66
N SER A 495 -32.86 8.61 2.20
CA SER A 495 -31.91 8.90 3.28
C SER A 495 -32.65 9.51 4.46
N TYR A 496 -32.18 9.22 5.67
CA TYR A 496 -32.64 9.84 6.89
C TYR A 496 -32.48 11.37 6.82
N TRP A 497 -33.43 12.06 7.42
CA TRP A 497 -33.52 13.50 7.52
C TRP A 497 -33.88 13.87 8.97
N TYR A 498 -33.81 15.15 9.31
CA TYR A 498 -34.12 15.64 10.66
C TYR A 498 -35.41 15.03 11.23
N ASN A 499 -35.39 14.72 12.53
CA ASN A 499 -36.49 14.11 13.29
C ASN A 499 -36.93 12.74 12.78
N GLY A 500 -36.01 11.92 12.25
CA GLY A 500 -36.31 10.57 11.76
C GLY A 500 -37.19 10.52 10.51
N THR A 501 -37.25 11.62 9.75
CA THR A 501 -37.96 11.67 8.46
C THR A 501 -37.07 11.19 7.31
N PHE A 502 -37.57 11.16 6.07
CA PHE A 502 -36.80 10.68 4.92
C PHE A 502 -36.85 11.64 3.72
N ARG A 503 -35.72 11.82 3.04
CA ARG A 503 -35.61 12.48 1.72
C ARG A 503 -35.15 11.51 0.64
N ASN A 504 -35.35 11.89 -0.62
CA ASN A 504 -34.86 11.09 -1.75
C ASN A 504 -33.34 11.17 -1.85
N ILE A 505 -32.70 10.09 -2.30
CA ILE A 505 -31.32 10.13 -2.78
C ILE A 505 -31.37 10.29 -4.30
N THR A 506 -30.79 11.38 -4.80
CA THR A 506 -30.86 11.77 -6.22
C THR A 506 -29.56 11.39 -6.93
N ALA A 507 -29.69 10.78 -8.11
CA ALA A 507 -28.60 10.45 -9.00
C ALA A 507 -28.86 11.04 -10.39
N VAL A 508 -27.80 11.24 -11.17
CA VAL A 508 -27.89 11.64 -12.58
C VAL A 508 -27.23 10.60 -13.48
N LYS A 509 -27.91 10.21 -14.54
CA LYS A 509 -27.38 9.38 -15.63
C LYS A 509 -27.11 10.27 -16.83
N ILE A 510 -25.91 10.19 -17.39
CA ILE A 510 -25.44 11.04 -18.49
C ILE A 510 -24.97 10.17 -19.64
N THR A 511 -25.40 10.47 -20.86
CA THR A 511 -25.15 9.69 -22.08
C THR A 511 -24.71 10.60 -23.23
N ASN A 512 -24.39 10.02 -24.38
CA ASN A 512 -24.21 10.73 -25.65
C ASN A 512 -25.52 10.94 -26.44
N GLY A 513 -26.68 10.50 -25.90
CA GLY A 513 -27.99 10.65 -26.52
C GLY A 513 -28.32 9.68 -27.67
N ASP A 514 -27.49 8.67 -27.93
CA ASP A 514 -27.72 7.70 -29.03
C ASP A 514 -28.70 6.57 -28.67
N ASN A 515 -29.12 6.49 -27.40
CA ASN A 515 -29.98 5.45 -26.82
C ASN A 515 -29.47 4.01 -27.04
N LYS A 516 -28.19 3.81 -27.32
CA LYS A 516 -27.59 2.48 -27.42
C LYS A 516 -27.19 1.99 -26.04
N PRO A 517 -27.40 0.69 -25.73
CA PRO A 517 -26.85 0.09 -24.52
C PRO A 517 -25.34 0.25 -24.49
N LYS A 518 -24.83 0.83 -23.40
CA LYS A 518 -23.40 0.98 -23.12
C LYS A 518 -23.12 0.54 -21.68
N PRO A 519 -21.92 0.03 -21.39
CA PRO A 519 -21.50 -0.17 -20.01
C PRO A 519 -21.49 1.17 -19.26
N SER A 520 -21.66 1.14 -17.93
CA SER A 520 -21.62 2.35 -17.12
C SER A 520 -20.29 2.53 -16.37
N ILE A 521 -20.01 3.77 -15.99
CA ILE A 521 -18.96 4.15 -15.02
C ILE A 521 -19.58 5.07 -13.98
N MET A 522 -19.11 5.02 -12.73
CA MET A 522 -19.83 5.63 -11.61
C MET A 522 -18.95 6.47 -10.67
N LEU A 523 -19.50 7.57 -10.15
CA LEU A 523 -18.92 8.34 -9.05
C LEU A 523 -19.95 8.65 -7.97
N ILE A 524 -19.55 8.56 -6.71
CA ILE A 524 -20.39 8.72 -5.52
C ILE A 524 -19.72 9.74 -4.58
N GLY A 525 -20.51 10.67 -4.03
CA GLY A 525 -20.08 11.66 -3.04
C GLY A 525 -20.91 11.62 -1.75
N ALA A 526 -20.34 12.22 -0.69
CA ALA A 526 -20.92 12.40 0.63
C ALA A 526 -21.52 11.12 1.25
N TYR A 527 -20.66 10.11 1.42
CA TYR A 527 -20.94 8.98 2.32
C TYR A 527 -20.87 9.43 3.79
N HIS A 528 -19.78 10.12 4.17
CA HIS A 528 -19.69 10.77 5.47
C HIS A 528 -20.14 12.22 5.37
N ALA A 529 -20.89 12.65 6.38
CA ALA A 529 -21.57 13.93 6.41
C ALA A 529 -20.63 15.15 6.34
N ARG A 530 -19.59 15.20 7.18
CA ARG A 530 -18.63 16.32 7.27
C ARG A 530 -17.68 16.49 6.08
N GLU A 531 -17.67 15.56 5.14
CA GLU A 531 -16.77 15.57 3.97
C GLU A 531 -17.44 16.32 2.80
N LEU A 532 -17.90 17.55 3.05
CA LEU A 532 -18.72 18.38 2.15
C LEU A 532 -18.10 18.56 0.75
N ILE A 533 -16.76 18.64 0.66
CA ILE A 533 -16.03 18.76 -0.60
C ILE A 533 -16.32 17.63 -1.59
N THR A 534 -16.71 16.45 -1.10
CA THR A 534 -17.01 15.28 -1.93
C THR A 534 -18.29 15.47 -2.74
N ALA A 535 -19.29 16.16 -2.18
CA ALA A 535 -20.53 16.50 -2.87
C ALA A 535 -20.27 17.53 -3.99
N GLU A 536 -19.42 18.53 -3.71
CA GLU A 536 -19.04 19.56 -4.68
C GLU A 536 -18.24 18.96 -5.86
N ALA A 537 -17.29 18.08 -5.58
CA ALA A 537 -16.53 17.38 -6.62
C ALA A 537 -17.42 16.51 -7.52
N ALA A 538 -18.42 15.84 -6.93
CA ALA A 538 -19.41 15.07 -7.69
C ALA A 538 -20.31 15.97 -8.56
N LEU A 539 -20.80 17.09 -8.01
CA LEU A 539 -21.58 18.08 -8.76
C LEU A 539 -20.77 18.69 -9.92
N TYR A 540 -19.51 19.05 -9.67
CA TYR A 540 -18.60 19.59 -10.68
C TYR A 540 -18.44 18.62 -11.84
N LEU A 541 -18.16 17.34 -11.55
CA LEU A 541 -18.02 16.32 -12.58
C LEU A 541 -19.31 16.12 -13.39
N ALA A 542 -20.48 16.14 -12.72
CA ALA A 542 -21.77 16.07 -13.41
C ALA A 542 -21.96 17.26 -14.35
N TYR A 543 -21.65 18.48 -13.90
CA TYR A 543 -21.67 19.67 -14.75
C TYR A 543 -20.80 19.49 -16.00
N LEU A 544 -19.57 18.96 -15.87
CA LEU A 544 -18.67 18.73 -17.00
C LEU A 544 -19.30 17.80 -18.06
N PHE A 545 -19.81 16.65 -17.62
CA PHE A 545 -20.37 15.64 -18.51
C PHE A 545 -21.68 16.09 -19.17
N ILE A 546 -22.48 16.93 -18.51
CA ILE A 546 -23.73 17.46 -19.06
C ILE A 546 -23.45 18.61 -20.03
N LYS A 547 -22.80 19.68 -19.54
CA LYS A 547 -22.60 20.93 -20.29
C LYS A 547 -21.67 20.74 -21.48
N TYR A 548 -20.59 19.98 -21.31
CA TYR A 548 -19.55 19.79 -22.32
C TYR A 548 -19.63 18.43 -23.03
N HIS A 549 -20.80 17.79 -23.08
CA HIS A 549 -20.98 16.45 -23.66
C HIS A 549 -20.49 16.28 -25.11
N THR A 550 -20.44 17.36 -25.90
CA THR A 550 -19.92 17.36 -27.28
C THR A 550 -18.43 17.64 -27.38
N HIS A 551 -17.78 18.10 -26.30
CA HIS A 551 -16.35 18.38 -26.30
C HIS A 551 -15.55 17.08 -26.56
N PRO A 552 -14.46 17.08 -27.35
CA PRO A 552 -13.72 15.86 -27.68
C PRO A 552 -13.21 15.07 -26.47
N VAL A 553 -12.89 15.74 -25.37
CA VAL A 553 -12.45 15.09 -24.12
C VAL A 553 -13.58 14.29 -23.47
N ILE A 554 -14.82 14.81 -23.49
CA ILE A 554 -15.99 14.22 -22.83
C ILE A 554 -16.72 13.24 -23.77
N SER A 555 -16.96 13.65 -25.02
CA SER A 555 -17.68 12.83 -26.02
C SER A 555 -17.01 11.48 -26.29
N LYS A 556 -15.68 11.40 -26.26
CA LYS A 556 -14.94 10.13 -26.41
C LYS A 556 -15.28 9.12 -25.30
N ILE A 557 -15.58 9.60 -24.10
CA ILE A 557 -15.99 8.79 -22.94
C ILE A 557 -17.47 8.45 -23.07
N LEU A 558 -18.34 9.44 -23.34
CA LEU A 558 -19.80 9.21 -23.47
C LEU A 558 -20.17 8.32 -24.66
N ASN A 559 -19.31 8.21 -25.67
CA ASN A 559 -19.46 7.25 -26.78
C ASN A 559 -19.15 5.81 -26.37
N ALA A 560 -18.42 5.60 -25.28
CA ALA A 560 -18.06 4.28 -24.76
C ALA A 560 -18.90 3.89 -23.54
N PHE A 561 -19.26 4.86 -22.70
CA PHE A 561 -19.91 4.64 -21.41
C PHE A 561 -21.16 5.49 -21.22
N ASP A 562 -22.05 5.01 -20.36
CA ASP A 562 -23.00 5.84 -19.63
C ASP A 562 -22.39 6.24 -18.27
N VAL A 563 -22.46 7.52 -17.90
CA VAL A 563 -21.89 8.02 -16.65
C VAL A 563 -22.99 8.17 -15.62
N ILE A 564 -22.79 7.60 -14.42
CA ILE A 564 -23.74 7.71 -13.30
C ILE A 564 -23.07 8.44 -12.14
N ILE A 565 -23.68 9.52 -11.67
CA ILE A 565 -23.14 10.30 -10.55
C ILE A 565 -24.20 10.40 -9.45
N VAL A 566 -23.80 10.09 -8.22
CA VAL A 566 -24.60 10.26 -7.00
C VAL A 566 -23.92 11.33 -6.15
N PRO A 567 -24.36 12.60 -6.19
CA PRO A 567 -23.66 13.68 -5.50
C PRO A 567 -23.68 13.56 -3.98
N VAL A 568 -24.82 13.16 -3.41
CA VAL A 568 -25.01 13.08 -1.96
C VAL A 568 -25.75 11.81 -1.60
N VAL A 569 -25.05 10.88 -0.92
CA VAL A 569 -25.65 9.65 -0.39
C VAL A 569 -26.30 9.90 0.97
N ASN A 570 -25.53 10.48 1.91
CA ASN A 570 -25.98 10.82 3.25
C ASN A 570 -26.65 12.20 3.25
N VAL A 571 -27.88 12.27 2.72
CA VAL A 571 -28.57 13.54 2.46
C VAL A 571 -28.79 14.35 3.74
N GLY A 572 -29.35 13.74 4.78
CA GLY A 572 -29.57 14.43 6.06
C GLY A 572 -28.28 14.79 6.76
N GLY A 573 -27.33 13.85 6.84
CA GLY A 573 -26.06 14.08 7.51
C GLY A 573 -25.26 15.18 6.86
N HIS A 574 -25.17 15.19 5.52
CA HIS A 574 -24.48 16.23 4.75
C HIS A 574 -24.99 17.63 5.07
N ASP A 575 -26.31 17.86 5.02
CA ASP A 575 -26.88 19.18 5.31
C ASP A 575 -26.74 19.52 6.79
N TYR A 576 -26.79 18.54 7.69
CA TYR A 576 -26.54 18.77 9.12
C TYR A 576 -25.08 19.14 9.39
N ALA A 577 -24.12 18.59 8.65
CA ALA A 577 -22.71 18.93 8.80
C ALA A 577 -22.36 20.37 8.38
N MET A 578 -23.25 21.07 7.67
CA MET A 578 -23.11 22.50 7.43
C MET A 578 -23.35 23.33 8.70
N TYR A 579 -24.09 22.77 9.65
CA TYR A 579 -24.37 23.34 10.96
C TYR A 579 -23.48 22.75 12.07
N PHE A 580 -23.37 21.41 12.14
CA PHE A 580 -22.54 20.68 13.10
C PHE A 580 -21.41 19.96 12.37
N ASP A 581 -20.26 20.62 12.24
CA ASP A 581 -19.15 20.19 11.39
C ASP A 581 -18.44 18.89 11.85
N TRP A 582 -18.76 18.38 13.03
CA TRP A 582 -18.28 17.09 13.52
C TRP A 582 -19.08 15.90 12.98
N GLN A 583 -20.30 16.12 12.48
CA GLN A 583 -21.19 15.03 12.04
C GLN A 583 -20.52 14.16 10.98
N ARG A 584 -20.36 12.86 11.26
CA ARG A 584 -19.86 11.88 10.29
C ARG A 584 -20.93 10.95 9.78
N LYS A 585 -21.74 10.42 10.71
CA LYS A 585 -22.73 9.35 10.49
C LYS A 585 -23.97 9.87 9.76
N ASN A 586 -24.91 8.98 9.42
CA ASN A 586 -26.25 9.41 8.98
C ASN A 586 -27.07 9.98 10.16
N LEU A 587 -28.35 10.27 9.95
CA LEU A 587 -29.26 10.82 10.96
C LEU A 587 -30.31 9.81 11.45
N HIS A 588 -29.92 8.54 11.58
CA HIS A 588 -30.80 7.52 12.15
C HIS A 588 -30.96 7.79 13.66
N PRO A 589 -32.17 8.09 14.17
CA PRO A 589 -32.36 8.35 15.60
C PRO A 589 -31.97 7.14 16.44
N ILE A 590 -30.88 7.26 17.19
CA ILE A 590 -30.30 6.22 18.04
C ILE A 590 -29.98 6.86 19.39
N ASP A 591 -30.22 6.11 20.46
CA ASP A 591 -29.83 6.49 21.83
C ASP A 591 -28.33 6.19 21.98
N GLU A 592 -27.51 7.23 21.79
CA GLU A 592 -26.05 7.09 21.66
C GLU A 592 -25.32 7.06 23.02
N ASP A 593 -25.90 7.69 24.05
CA ASP A 593 -25.34 7.78 25.39
C ASP A 593 -26.03 6.86 26.42
N PHE A 594 -27.09 6.16 26.00
CA PHE A 594 -27.86 5.18 26.77
C PHE A 594 -28.67 5.78 27.93
N ASP A 595 -29.09 7.04 27.81
CA ASP A 595 -29.95 7.71 28.79
C ASP A 595 -31.45 7.33 28.63
N GLY A 596 -31.80 6.69 27.52
CA GLY A 596 -33.16 6.25 27.17
C GLY A 596 -33.93 7.21 26.26
N LYS A 597 -33.28 8.24 25.72
CA LYS A 597 -33.84 9.20 24.78
C LYS A 597 -32.90 9.35 23.56
N VAL A 598 -33.29 10.19 22.62
CA VAL A 598 -32.57 10.35 21.34
C VAL A 598 -32.52 11.83 20.98
N ASP A 599 -31.37 12.28 20.48
CA ASP A 599 -31.13 13.60 19.91
C ASP A 599 -31.55 14.79 20.83
N GLU A 600 -31.42 14.66 22.15
CA GLU A 600 -31.99 15.61 23.11
C GLU A 600 -31.07 16.75 23.54
N ASP A 601 -29.75 16.57 23.44
CA ASP A 601 -28.77 17.62 23.70
C ASP A 601 -27.93 18.00 22.48
N THR A 602 -28.60 18.56 21.47
CA THR A 602 -27.90 19.01 20.26
C THR A 602 -26.95 20.19 20.53
N PRO A 603 -25.75 20.19 19.90
CA PRO A 603 -24.81 21.32 19.93
C PRO A 603 -25.43 22.64 19.47
N VAL A 604 -24.90 23.76 19.99
CA VAL A 604 -25.29 25.13 19.67
C VAL A 604 -24.05 25.99 19.52
N ASP A 605 -23.89 26.67 18.39
CA ASP A 605 -22.84 27.69 18.22
C ASP A 605 -23.15 28.91 19.12
N LEU A 606 -22.54 28.92 20.31
CA LEU A 606 -22.78 29.94 21.33
C LEU A 606 -22.04 31.25 21.00
N ASN A 607 -20.94 31.15 20.27
CA ASN A 607 -20.05 32.27 20.00
C ASN A 607 -20.33 32.96 18.65
N GLY A 608 -21.09 32.32 17.76
CA GLY A 608 -21.56 32.84 16.48
C GLY A 608 -20.49 32.86 15.38
N ASP A 609 -19.42 32.06 15.49
CA ASP A 609 -18.37 31.96 14.48
C ASP A 609 -18.67 30.96 13.35
N GLY A 610 -19.81 30.26 13.44
CA GLY A 610 -20.28 29.32 12.44
C GLY A 610 -19.61 27.95 12.50
N LEU A 611 -18.91 27.64 13.61
CA LEU A 611 -18.31 26.34 13.90
C LEU A 611 -18.78 25.85 15.28
N ILE A 612 -18.66 24.55 15.52
CA ILE A 612 -18.93 23.97 16.84
C ILE A 612 -17.63 23.50 17.47
N ASP A 613 -17.28 24.02 18.63
CA ASP A 613 -16.13 23.55 19.39
C ASP A 613 -16.40 22.20 20.08
N MET A 614 -15.36 21.38 20.26
CA MET A 614 -15.40 20.23 21.17
C MET A 614 -14.60 20.54 22.44
N TRP A 615 -15.24 20.57 23.59
CA TRP A 615 -14.72 21.13 24.84
C TRP A 615 -14.05 20.09 25.76
N TYR A 616 -12.98 20.52 26.43
CA TYR A 616 -12.22 19.75 27.41
C TYR A 616 -11.85 20.59 28.64
N ALA A 617 -12.09 20.07 29.84
CA ALA A 617 -11.55 20.63 31.08
C ALA A 617 -10.16 20.07 31.36
N TYR A 618 -9.22 20.93 31.74
CA TYR A 618 -7.93 20.51 32.29
C TYR A 618 -8.03 20.39 33.82
N VAL A 619 -7.97 19.16 34.32
CA VAL A 619 -8.14 18.81 35.73
C VAL A 619 -7.00 17.92 36.17
N ASP A 620 -6.27 18.32 37.22
CA ASP A 620 -5.20 17.52 37.86
C ASP A 620 -4.17 16.92 36.89
N GLY A 621 -3.80 17.67 35.84
CA GLY A 621 -2.81 17.23 34.86
C GLY A 621 -3.37 16.44 33.67
N SER A 622 -4.69 16.29 33.56
CA SER A 622 -5.35 15.52 32.49
C SER A 622 -6.48 16.31 31.83
N PHE A 623 -6.75 16.01 30.56
CA PHE A 623 -7.89 16.56 29.83
C PHE A 623 -9.10 15.63 29.95
N ILE A 624 -10.23 16.19 30.36
CA ILE A 624 -11.52 15.52 30.49
C ILE A 624 -12.46 16.10 29.44
N TRP A 625 -13.00 15.26 28.56
CA TRP A 625 -13.99 15.67 27.57
C TRP A 625 -15.28 16.12 28.25
N LEU A 626 -15.83 17.25 27.81
CA LEU A 626 -17.05 17.85 28.35
C LEU A 626 -18.22 17.84 27.37
N GLY A 627 -18.02 17.50 26.11
CA GLY A 627 -19.06 17.62 25.08
C GLY A 627 -18.69 18.60 23.97
N PHE A 628 -19.70 19.06 23.26
CA PHE A 628 -19.61 20.07 22.21
C PHE A 628 -20.09 21.43 22.72
N GLU A 629 -19.79 22.49 21.96
CA GLU A 629 -20.32 23.81 22.23
C GLU A 629 -21.85 23.76 22.30
N GLY A 630 -22.41 24.13 23.46
CA GLY A 630 -23.80 23.89 23.74
C GLY A 630 -24.21 24.20 25.17
N TYR A 631 -25.44 23.85 25.49
CA TYR A 631 -25.97 23.88 26.86
C TYR A 631 -25.91 22.47 27.44
N ASP A 632 -25.88 22.36 28.78
CA ASP A 632 -26.07 21.12 29.53
C ASP A 632 -27.58 21.03 29.87
N LYS A 633 -28.36 20.36 29.01
CA LYS A 633 -29.83 20.36 29.11
C LYS A 633 -30.36 19.39 30.15
N ASP A 634 -29.64 18.31 30.43
CA ASP A 634 -30.06 17.25 31.33
C ASP A 634 -29.41 17.33 32.74
N GLY A 635 -28.36 18.14 32.88
CA GLY A 635 -27.66 18.44 34.13
C GLY A 635 -26.59 17.42 34.51
N ASP A 636 -26.12 16.59 33.57
CA ASP A 636 -25.12 15.56 33.82
C ASP A 636 -23.66 16.10 33.85
N GLY A 637 -23.48 17.38 33.46
CA GLY A 637 -22.20 18.07 33.40
C GLY A 637 -21.50 17.99 32.04
N ARG A 638 -22.17 17.45 31.02
CA ARG A 638 -21.77 17.50 29.61
C ARG A 638 -22.60 18.55 28.87
N PHE A 639 -22.06 19.03 27.74
CA PHE A 639 -22.69 20.08 26.95
C PHE A 639 -22.87 19.60 25.51
N GLY A 640 -24.06 19.76 24.94
CA GLY A 640 -24.30 19.48 23.53
C GLY A 640 -23.89 18.06 23.09
N GLU A 641 -23.94 17.09 23.99
CA GLU A 641 -23.35 15.75 23.84
C GLU A 641 -24.23 14.71 23.15
N ASP A 642 -25.46 15.06 22.79
CA ASP A 642 -26.40 14.19 22.06
C ASP A 642 -26.89 14.88 20.76
N PRO A 643 -25.98 15.04 19.76
CA PRO A 643 -26.32 15.53 18.43
C PRO A 643 -27.17 14.52 17.66
N TYR A 644 -27.71 14.92 16.49
CA TYR A 644 -28.40 13.94 15.65
C TYR A 644 -27.47 12.79 15.24
N GLY A 645 -27.80 11.61 15.76
CA GLY A 645 -26.95 10.43 15.72
C GLY A 645 -27.20 9.49 14.55
N GLY A 646 -26.41 8.42 14.46
CA GLY A 646 -26.67 7.40 13.47
C GLY A 646 -25.60 6.31 13.29
N VAL A 647 -25.54 5.79 12.08
CA VAL A 647 -24.66 4.70 11.63
C VAL A 647 -23.61 5.25 10.67
N ASP A 648 -22.37 4.77 10.78
CA ASP A 648 -21.33 5.00 9.78
C ASP A 648 -21.68 4.18 8.52
N LEU A 649 -22.12 4.88 7.46
CA LEU A 649 -22.54 4.25 6.22
C LEU A 649 -21.41 3.44 5.56
N ASN A 650 -20.14 3.84 5.74
CA ASN A 650 -18.99 3.11 5.21
C ASN A 650 -18.45 2.03 6.20
N ARG A 651 -19.27 1.63 7.16
CA ARG A 651 -19.13 0.40 7.97
C ARG A 651 -20.36 -0.51 7.88
N ASN A 652 -21.38 -0.10 7.12
CA ASN A 652 -22.69 -0.76 7.06
C ASN A 652 -22.88 -1.63 5.80
N HIS A 653 -21.85 -1.80 4.97
CA HIS A 653 -21.90 -2.69 3.80
C HIS A 653 -21.77 -4.18 4.17
N MET A 654 -22.17 -5.10 3.28
CA MET A 654 -22.30 -6.53 3.62
C MET A 654 -20.96 -7.27 3.70
N TYR A 655 -20.05 -6.95 2.79
CA TYR A 655 -18.80 -7.68 2.62
C TYR A 655 -17.86 -7.40 3.80
N SER A 656 -17.33 -8.47 4.39
CA SER A 656 -16.48 -8.39 5.61
C SER A 656 -17.12 -7.64 6.79
N TRP A 657 -18.45 -7.46 6.84
CA TRP A 657 -19.12 -6.70 7.91
C TRP A 657 -18.81 -7.25 9.31
N SER A 658 -18.65 -6.35 10.28
CA SER A 658 -18.39 -6.70 11.67
C SER A 658 -19.08 -5.71 12.61
N HIS A 659 -19.56 -6.23 13.74
CA HIS A 659 -20.20 -5.48 14.82
C HIS A 659 -19.44 -5.64 16.15
N ALA A 660 -18.15 -5.99 16.08
CA ALA A 660 -17.34 -6.23 17.26
C ALA A 660 -16.77 -4.92 17.83
N SER A 661 -16.61 -4.87 19.16
CA SER A 661 -15.93 -3.76 19.84
C SER A 661 -16.56 -2.39 19.52
N SER A 662 -15.78 -1.39 19.10
CA SER A 662 -16.27 -0.06 18.73
C SER A 662 -17.26 -0.07 17.57
N LEU A 663 -17.15 -1.01 16.62
CA LEU A 663 -18.10 -1.15 15.50
C LEU A 663 -19.52 -1.51 15.98
N GLY A 664 -19.65 -2.12 17.16
CA GLY A 664 -20.93 -2.48 17.77
C GLY A 664 -21.43 -1.49 18.82
N ASN A 665 -20.71 -0.38 19.06
CA ASN A 665 -21.09 0.63 20.03
C ASN A 665 -21.75 1.83 19.32
N PRO A 666 -23.06 2.08 19.52
CA PRO A 666 -23.77 3.27 19.03
C PRO A 666 -23.05 4.61 19.25
N ALA A 667 -22.38 4.77 20.39
CA ALA A 667 -21.60 5.97 20.73
C ALA A 667 -20.33 6.16 19.87
N SER A 668 -19.96 5.18 19.04
CA SER A 668 -18.76 5.24 18.23
C SER A 668 -19.02 5.91 16.88
N GLU A 669 -18.10 6.76 16.45
CA GLU A 669 -18.05 7.35 15.10
C GLU A 669 -17.98 6.32 13.96
N ILE A 670 -17.62 5.08 14.28
CA ILE A 670 -17.54 3.96 13.34
C ILE A 670 -18.60 2.88 13.62
N TYR A 671 -19.70 3.24 14.29
CA TYR A 671 -20.80 2.30 14.54
C TYR A 671 -21.33 1.72 13.23
N SER A 672 -21.28 0.39 13.10
CA SER A 672 -21.56 -0.36 11.87
C SER A 672 -23.04 -0.62 11.59
N GLY A 673 -23.93 -0.18 12.48
CA GLY A 673 -25.36 -0.47 12.43
C GLY A 673 -25.70 -1.83 13.05
N SER A 674 -26.99 -2.11 13.20
CA SER A 674 -27.48 -3.33 13.87
C SER A 674 -27.35 -4.60 13.03
N ALA A 675 -27.17 -4.45 11.72
CA ALA A 675 -27.00 -5.50 10.72
C ALA A 675 -26.35 -4.88 9.47
N PRO A 676 -25.69 -5.67 8.61
CA PRO A 676 -25.26 -5.17 7.31
C PRO A 676 -26.47 -4.68 6.51
N LEU A 677 -26.32 -3.55 5.83
CA LEU A 677 -27.37 -2.82 5.10
C LEU A 677 -28.59 -2.47 5.96
N SER A 678 -28.39 -2.19 7.26
CA SER A 678 -29.49 -1.69 8.11
C SER A 678 -30.00 -0.32 7.63
N GLU A 679 -29.15 0.47 6.99
CA GLU A 679 -29.48 1.84 6.59
C GLU A 679 -30.10 1.92 5.18
N PRO A 680 -31.12 2.76 4.97
CA PRO A 680 -31.74 2.92 3.65
C PRO A 680 -30.78 3.53 2.62
N GLU A 681 -29.79 4.31 3.05
CA GLU A 681 -28.73 4.84 2.18
C GLU A 681 -27.85 3.74 1.59
N THR A 682 -27.33 2.83 2.43
CA THR A 682 -26.48 1.73 1.96
C THR A 682 -27.29 0.72 1.14
N GLN A 683 -28.56 0.48 1.47
CA GLN A 683 -29.48 -0.29 0.63
C GLN A 683 -29.66 0.33 -0.76
N ALA A 684 -29.78 1.65 -0.85
CA ALA A 684 -29.93 2.36 -2.13
C ALA A 684 -28.70 2.20 -3.01
N ILE A 685 -27.49 2.36 -2.45
CA ILE A 685 -26.24 2.18 -3.18
C ILE A 685 -26.02 0.72 -3.59
N ASN A 686 -26.28 -0.23 -2.68
CA ASN A 686 -26.21 -1.66 -2.99
C ASN A 686 -27.14 -2.04 -4.17
N SER A 687 -28.38 -1.55 -4.16
CA SER A 687 -29.35 -1.75 -5.24
C SER A 687 -28.88 -1.13 -6.56
N LEU A 688 -28.34 0.09 -6.52
CA LEU A 688 -27.81 0.78 -7.70
C LEU A 688 -26.64 0.01 -8.31
N MET A 689 -25.66 -0.40 -7.50
CA MET A 689 -24.49 -1.18 -7.93
C MET A 689 -24.91 -2.52 -8.53
N ASN A 690 -25.85 -3.23 -7.90
CA ASN A 690 -26.36 -4.50 -8.45
C ASN A 690 -27.06 -4.33 -9.80
N LYS A 691 -27.84 -3.24 -9.96
CA LYS A 691 -28.60 -2.96 -11.18
C LYS A 691 -27.70 -2.52 -12.34
N THR A 692 -26.66 -1.74 -12.06
CA THR A 692 -25.88 -1.04 -13.08
C THR A 692 -24.54 -1.69 -13.36
N ARG A 693 -23.92 -2.34 -12.37
CA ARG A 693 -22.61 -3.03 -12.45
C ARG A 693 -21.61 -2.24 -13.32
N PRO A 694 -21.30 -0.98 -12.95
CA PRO A 694 -20.36 -0.18 -13.71
C PRO A 694 -19.00 -0.87 -13.82
N ILE A 695 -18.26 -0.57 -14.89
CA ILE A 695 -16.92 -1.12 -15.13
C ILE A 695 -16.00 -0.74 -13.97
N PHE A 696 -16.04 0.52 -13.56
CA PHE A 696 -15.43 1.00 -12.34
C PHE A 696 -16.37 1.98 -11.61
N ALA A 697 -16.21 2.07 -10.30
CA ALA A 697 -16.90 3.04 -9.47
C ALA A 697 -15.91 3.71 -8.50
N ILE A 698 -16.11 5.01 -8.26
CA ILE A 698 -15.30 5.79 -7.33
C ILE A 698 -16.21 6.38 -6.24
N SER A 699 -15.88 6.19 -4.97
CA SER A 699 -16.48 6.96 -3.87
C SER A 699 -15.49 7.98 -3.37
N LEU A 700 -15.94 9.22 -3.23
CA LEU A 700 -15.14 10.32 -2.74
C LEU A 700 -15.31 10.47 -1.22
N HIS A 701 -14.18 10.65 -0.56
CA HIS A 701 -14.03 10.90 0.86
C HIS A 701 -13.07 12.07 1.10
N SER A 702 -12.94 12.55 2.33
CA SER A 702 -11.87 13.47 2.71
C SER A 702 -11.41 13.25 4.15
N GLY A 703 -10.30 13.87 4.52
CA GLY A 703 -9.57 13.63 5.78
C GLY A 703 -8.16 13.10 5.54
N GLU A 704 -7.88 12.67 4.32
CA GLU A 704 -6.56 12.35 3.77
C GLU A 704 -6.47 12.81 2.30
N GLU A 705 -5.29 12.64 1.70
CA GLU A 705 -5.06 12.75 0.27
C GLU A 705 -4.51 11.39 -0.21
N LEU A 706 -5.40 10.44 -0.51
CA LEU A 706 -5.07 9.03 -0.80
C LEU A 706 -5.99 8.46 -1.89
N VAL A 707 -5.46 7.54 -2.69
CA VAL A 707 -6.24 6.62 -3.53
C VAL A 707 -6.23 5.26 -2.85
N LEU A 708 -7.41 4.76 -2.50
CA LEU A 708 -7.61 3.50 -1.81
C LEU A 708 -8.30 2.51 -2.74
N PHE A 709 -7.83 1.26 -2.73
CA PHE A 709 -8.42 0.17 -3.50
C PHE A 709 -8.61 -1.09 -2.63
N PRO A 710 -9.57 -1.98 -2.96
CA PRO A 710 -9.85 -3.15 -2.16
C PRO A 710 -8.63 -4.04 -1.86
N TRP A 711 -8.61 -4.76 -0.74
CA TRP A 711 -9.68 -4.84 0.26
C TRP A 711 -9.44 -3.88 1.42
N ALA A 712 -10.52 -3.44 2.05
CA ALA A 712 -10.52 -2.74 3.33
C ALA A 712 -10.17 -3.66 4.51
N THR A 713 -10.12 -4.99 4.31
CA THR A 713 -9.76 -5.98 5.33
C THR A 713 -8.99 -7.17 4.76
N GLY A 714 -8.01 -7.68 5.50
CA GLY A 714 -7.31 -8.93 5.20
C GLY A 714 -5.98 -8.82 4.45
N TYR A 715 -5.43 -7.63 4.23
CA TYR A 715 -4.06 -7.40 3.71
C TYR A 715 -3.68 -8.25 2.49
N LYS A 716 -4.64 -8.45 1.59
CA LYS A 716 -4.53 -9.21 0.34
C LYS A 716 -5.22 -8.42 -0.75
N THR A 717 -4.80 -8.47 -2.00
CA THR A 717 -5.43 -7.77 -3.12
C THR A 717 -6.39 -8.71 -3.87
N PRO A 718 -7.37 -8.17 -4.60
CA PRO A 718 -8.28 -8.96 -5.40
C PRO A 718 -7.57 -9.79 -6.49
N ILE A 719 -8.27 -10.77 -7.09
CA ILE A 719 -7.68 -11.56 -8.20
C ILE A 719 -7.38 -10.70 -9.44
N ASP A 720 -8.12 -9.61 -9.63
CA ASP A 720 -7.92 -8.64 -10.72
C ASP A 720 -6.86 -7.57 -10.34
N ALA A 721 -5.90 -7.89 -9.46
CA ALA A 721 -4.92 -6.96 -8.88
C ALA A 721 -4.18 -6.12 -9.92
N GLU A 722 -3.71 -6.72 -11.01
CA GLU A 722 -2.95 -6.03 -12.07
C GLU A 722 -3.72 -4.84 -12.67
N ILE A 723 -5.00 -5.04 -12.98
CA ILE A 723 -5.87 -3.98 -13.52
C ILE A 723 -6.16 -2.94 -12.44
N ILE A 724 -6.46 -3.36 -11.22
CA ILE A 724 -6.75 -2.46 -10.10
C ILE A 724 -5.55 -1.56 -9.80
N HIS A 725 -4.35 -2.13 -9.72
CA HIS A 725 -3.13 -1.37 -9.44
C HIS A 725 -2.79 -0.41 -10.59
N SER A 726 -3.00 -0.81 -11.84
CA SER A 726 -2.84 0.08 -13.00
C SER A 726 -3.79 1.29 -12.92
N LEU A 727 -5.06 1.05 -12.59
CA LEU A 727 -6.04 2.12 -12.41
C LEU A 727 -5.73 3.00 -11.19
N ALA A 728 -5.25 2.41 -10.10
CA ALA A 728 -4.82 3.15 -8.91
C ALA A 728 -3.61 4.04 -9.22
N LEU A 729 -2.62 3.53 -9.98
CA LEU A 729 -1.46 4.32 -10.41
C LEU A 729 -1.85 5.47 -11.33
N LEU A 730 -2.76 5.24 -12.29
CA LEU A 730 -3.28 6.32 -13.14
C LEU A 730 -4.01 7.39 -12.33
N THR A 731 -4.78 6.97 -11.32
CA THR A 731 -5.44 7.88 -10.39
C THR A 731 -4.41 8.69 -9.61
N GLN A 732 -3.40 8.04 -9.04
CA GLN A 732 -2.27 8.67 -8.34
C GLN A 732 -1.55 9.70 -9.23
N ILE A 733 -1.26 9.37 -10.48
CA ILE A 733 -0.61 10.30 -11.41
C ILE A 733 -1.50 11.51 -11.72
N ALA A 734 -2.82 11.31 -11.81
CA ALA A 734 -3.76 12.38 -12.15
C ALA A 734 -4.09 13.32 -10.98
N THR A 735 -4.12 12.80 -9.75
CA THR A 735 -4.43 13.57 -8.54
C THR A 735 -3.19 14.03 -7.77
N GLU A 736 -2.06 13.36 -8.00
CA GLU A 736 -0.85 13.41 -7.17
C GLU A 736 -1.04 12.81 -5.76
N PHE A 737 -2.14 12.09 -5.53
CA PHE A 737 -2.41 11.43 -4.27
C PHE A 737 -1.82 10.01 -4.26
N PRO A 738 -1.04 9.62 -3.24
CA PRO A 738 -0.52 8.26 -3.11
C PRO A 738 -1.61 7.19 -3.17
N ALA A 739 -1.36 6.12 -3.91
CA ALA A 739 -2.22 4.95 -3.99
C ALA A 739 -1.74 3.87 -3.03
N ILE A 740 -2.63 3.47 -2.12
CA ILE A 740 -2.40 2.34 -1.21
C ILE A 740 -3.62 1.43 -1.15
N GLN A 741 -3.44 0.15 -0.82
CA GLN A 741 -4.57 -0.71 -0.49
C GLN A 741 -5.33 -0.16 0.72
N SER A 742 -6.67 -0.23 0.71
CA SER A 742 -7.55 0.33 1.77
C SER A 742 -7.12 -0.10 3.18
N CYS A 743 -6.85 -1.39 3.41
CA CYS A 743 -6.39 -1.86 4.72
C CYS A 743 -4.96 -1.42 5.11
N GLY A 744 -4.15 -0.93 4.17
CA GLY A 744 -2.82 -0.38 4.42
C GLY A 744 -2.86 0.94 5.20
N LEU A 745 -3.98 1.67 5.14
CA LEU A 745 -4.29 2.75 6.07
C LEU A 745 -4.62 2.15 7.45
N TYR A 746 -5.75 1.45 7.53
CA TYR A 746 -6.19 0.60 8.64
C TYR A 746 -7.31 -0.33 8.17
N GLU A 747 -7.59 -1.43 8.89
CA GLU A 747 -8.71 -2.29 8.55
C GLU A 747 -10.07 -1.60 8.77
N ALA A 748 -10.94 -1.62 7.76
CA ALA A 748 -12.27 -1.02 7.78
C ALA A 748 -13.35 -2.04 7.34
N PRO A 749 -13.80 -2.94 8.24
CA PRO A 749 -14.87 -3.89 7.96
C PRO A 749 -16.18 -3.21 7.52
N GLY A 750 -16.88 -3.77 6.54
CA GLY A 750 -18.15 -3.22 6.06
C GLY A 750 -18.02 -1.95 5.21
N ALA A 751 -16.88 -1.76 4.54
CA ALA A 751 -16.66 -0.68 3.59
C ALA A 751 -17.36 -0.94 2.23
N TRP A 752 -17.74 0.14 1.54
CA TRP A 752 -18.50 0.08 0.29
C TRP A 752 -17.70 -0.50 -0.88
N ASP A 753 -16.40 -0.27 -0.93
CA ASP A 753 -15.48 -0.67 -2.00
C ASP A 753 -15.31 -2.20 -2.03
N ASP A 754 -15.26 -2.82 -0.85
CA ASP A 754 -15.32 -4.27 -0.66
C ASP A 754 -16.64 -4.85 -1.22
N ASP A 755 -17.79 -4.22 -0.96
CA ASP A 755 -19.10 -4.63 -1.50
C ASP A 755 -19.14 -4.52 -3.03
N ALA A 756 -18.67 -3.38 -3.56
CA ALA A 756 -18.65 -3.07 -4.99
C ALA A 756 -17.86 -4.13 -5.77
N TYR A 757 -16.66 -4.48 -5.31
CA TYR A 757 -15.88 -5.52 -5.96
C TYR A 757 -16.40 -6.93 -5.63
N GLY A 758 -16.52 -7.27 -4.34
CA GLY A 758 -16.76 -8.64 -3.89
C GLY A 758 -18.14 -9.20 -4.25
N LEU A 759 -19.16 -8.35 -4.28
CA LEU A 759 -20.53 -8.77 -4.64
C LEU A 759 -20.87 -8.50 -6.10
N PHE A 760 -20.35 -7.40 -6.66
CA PHE A 760 -20.81 -6.88 -7.95
C PHE A 760 -19.76 -6.88 -9.06
N GLY A 761 -18.51 -7.23 -8.74
CA GLY A 761 -17.39 -7.28 -9.70
C GLY A 761 -17.00 -5.92 -10.25
N ILE A 762 -17.35 -4.83 -9.55
CA ILE A 762 -17.03 -3.46 -9.94
C ILE A 762 -15.57 -3.17 -9.55
N LEU A 763 -14.77 -2.60 -10.44
CA LEU A 763 -13.44 -2.09 -10.08
C LEU A 763 -13.63 -0.83 -9.22
N SER A 764 -13.54 -0.97 -7.91
CA SER A 764 -13.87 0.09 -6.94
C SER A 764 -12.63 0.82 -6.43
N PHE A 765 -12.77 2.13 -6.21
CA PHE A 765 -11.76 2.96 -5.57
C PHE A 765 -12.40 3.95 -4.61
N THR A 766 -11.82 4.10 -3.42
CA THR A 766 -12.11 5.21 -2.54
C THR A 766 -11.03 6.28 -2.74
N ILE A 767 -11.40 7.54 -2.98
CA ILE A 767 -10.41 8.62 -3.07
C ILE A 767 -10.67 9.59 -1.92
N GLU A 768 -9.69 9.74 -1.04
CA GLU A 768 -9.61 10.79 -0.04
C GLU A 768 -9.06 12.04 -0.72
N ILE A 769 -9.90 13.06 -0.93
CA ILE A 769 -9.62 14.15 -1.88
C ILE A 769 -9.02 15.41 -1.27
N PHE A 770 -8.95 15.49 0.06
CA PHE A 770 -8.49 16.68 0.75
C PHE A 770 -8.13 16.41 2.21
N ARG A 771 -7.06 17.03 2.69
CA ARG A 771 -6.71 17.12 4.11
C ARG A 771 -6.00 18.44 4.39
N ASN A 772 -6.34 19.07 5.52
CA ASN A 772 -5.58 20.22 6.03
C ASN A 772 -5.35 20.10 7.54
N GLU A 773 -4.18 19.62 7.93
CA GLU A 773 -3.84 19.35 9.34
C GLU A 773 -3.85 20.60 10.23
N SER A 774 -3.62 21.79 9.64
CA SER A 774 -3.68 23.06 10.38
C SER A 774 -5.11 23.56 10.62
N GLY A 775 -6.11 22.92 10.00
CA GLY A 775 -7.53 23.27 10.13
C GLY A 775 -8.09 22.98 11.52
N LEU A 776 -7.66 21.87 12.15
CA LEU A 776 -8.09 21.47 13.48
C LEU A 776 -7.07 21.93 14.53
N GLN A 777 -7.51 22.72 15.50
CA GLN A 777 -6.62 23.32 16.50
C GLN A 777 -7.10 23.01 17.91
N PHE A 778 -6.17 22.69 18.82
CA PHE A 778 -6.44 22.55 20.25
C PHE A 778 -6.04 23.84 20.97
N VAL A 779 -7.03 24.63 21.42
CA VAL A 779 -6.83 25.99 21.92
C VAL A 779 -7.43 26.19 23.30
N TYR A 780 -6.82 27.05 24.12
CA TYR A 780 -7.41 27.49 25.38
C TYR A 780 -8.55 28.48 25.09
N VAL A 781 -9.75 28.21 25.59
CA VAL A 781 -10.96 29.01 25.32
C VAL A 781 -11.50 29.73 26.55
N GLY A 782 -11.03 29.41 27.75
CA GLY A 782 -11.40 30.16 28.96
C GLY A 782 -11.35 29.34 30.24
N LYS A 783 -12.20 29.71 31.20
CA LYS A 783 -12.39 28.94 32.44
C LYS A 783 -13.87 28.60 32.62
N MET A 784 -14.15 27.40 33.10
CA MET A 784 -15.48 26.96 33.49
C MET A 784 -15.42 26.24 34.84
N ASN A 785 -16.27 26.65 35.79
CA ASN A 785 -16.33 26.09 37.14
C ASN A 785 -14.96 26.04 37.88
N GLY A 786 -14.06 26.98 37.57
CA GLY A 786 -12.73 27.08 38.17
C GLY A 786 -11.62 26.30 37.45
N TYR A 787 -11.96 25.47 36.46
CA TYR A 787 -11.01 24.73 35.63
C TYR A 787 -10.69 25.47 34.34
N ASP A 788 -9.48 25.25 33.81
CA ASP A 788 -9.09 25.76 32.50
C ASP A 788 -9.79 24.94 31.41
N LEU A 789 -10.43 25.63 30.47
CA LEU A 789 -11.20 25.05 29.37
C LEU A 789 -10.40 25.17 28.08
N TYR A 790 -10.31 24.06 27.36
CA TYR A 790 -9.69 23.94 26.05
C TYR A 790 -10.72 23.41 25.04
N ALA A 791 -10.51 23.68 23.76
CA ALA A 791 -11.37 23.22 22.70
C ALA A 791 -10.56 22.68 21.52
N TYR A 792 -11.04 21.61 20.89
CA TYR A 792 -10.74 21.36 19.49
C TYR A 792 -11.70 22.19 18.64
N ARG A 793 -11.15 23.02 17.76
CA ARG A 793 -11.87 23.92 16.87
C ARG A 793 -11.49 23.70 15.42
N GLY A 794 -12.45 23.85 14.50
CA GLY A 794 -12.17 23.94 13.05
C GLY A 794 -12.10 22.60 12.34
N VAL A 795 -12.79 21.56 12.85
CA VAL A 795 -12.83 20.25 12.19
C VAL A 795 -13.34 20.37 10.75
N LYS A 796 -14.26 21.29 10.46
CA LYS A 796 -14.67 21.62 9.08
C LYS A 796 -13.48 21.79 8.14
N TRP A 797 -12.47 22.54 8.56
CA TRP A 797 -11.32 22.92 7.74
C TRP A 797 -10.23 21.85 7.68
N LEU A 798 -10.34 20.78 8.48
CA LEU A 798 -9.52 19.58 8.32
C LEU A 798 -9.96 18.78 7.08
N PHE A 799 -11.28 18.67 6.90
CA PHE A 799 -11.92 17.84 5.87
C PHE A 799 -12.24 18.60 4.58
N ASN A 800 -12.31 19.94 4.64
CA ASN A 800 -12.85 20.73 3.55
C ASN A 800 -11.94 21.93 3.22
N PRO A 801 -11.62 22.18 1.94
CA PRO A 801 -10.90 23.37 1.54
C PRO A 801 -11.67 24.65 1.86
N MET A 802 -10.96 25.77 1.98
CA MET A 802 -11.64 27.06 2.00
C MET A 802 -12.32 27.32 0.64
N PRO A 803 -13.47 28.02 0.59
CA PRO A 803 -14.22 28.43 -0.60
C PRO A 803 -13.43 28.59 -1.91
N GLY A 804 -12.40 29.44 -1.93
CA GLY A 804 -11.61 29.73 -3.13
C GLY A 804 -10.70 28.59 -3.64
N TYR A 805 -10.64 27.45 -2.96
CA TYR A 805 -9.85 26.27 -3.35
C TYR A 805 -10.72 25.05 -3.68
N ILE A 806 -12.06 25.17 -3.60
CA ILE A 806 -12.99 24.07 -3.89
C ILE A 806 -12.80 23.58 -5.34
N GLU A 807 -12.74 24.51 -6.30
CA GLU A 807 -12.61 24.15 -7.72
C GLU A 807 -11.31 23.39 -8.01
N GLU A 808 -10.19 23.76 -7.38
CA GLU A 808 -8.91 23.08 -7.56
C GLU A 808 -9.00 21.59 -7.18
N VAL A 809 -9.63 21.29 -6.04
CA VAL A 809 -9.86 19.91 -5.58
C VAL A 809 -10.80 19.18 -6.54
N CYS A 810 -11.89 19.84 -6.99
CA CYS A 810 -12.81 19.27 -7.97
C CYS A 810 -12.11 18.91 -9.30
N GLN A 811 -11.17 19.76 -9.75
CA GLN A 811 -10.40 19.52 -10.97
C GLN A 811 -9.45 18.32 -10.83
N LYS A 812 -8.84 18.07 -9.66
CA LYS A 812 -8.03 16.86 -9.43
C LYS A 812 -8.88 15.59 -9.58
N VAL A 813 -10.08 15.57 -8.99
CA VAL A 813 -11.03 14.45 -9.13
C VAL A 813 -11.44 14.25 -10.60
N ALA A 814 -11.76 15.35 -11.31
CA ALA A 814 -12.12 15.29 -12.72
C ALA A 814 -10.96 14.73 -13.59
N LYS A 815 -9.71 15.13 -13.33
CA LYS A 815 -8.53 14.58 -14.05
C LYS A 815 -8.45 13.06 -13.89
N ALA A 816 -8.55 12.56 -12.66
CA ALA A 816 -8.52 11.14 -12.37
C ALA A 816 -9.64 10.38 -13.07
N PHE A 817 -10.89 10.82 -12.88
CA PHE A 817 -12.05 10.14 -13.47
C PHE A 817 -11.94 10.07 -14.99
N LEU A 818 -11.52 11.16 -15.65
CA LEU A 818 -11.35 11.20 -17.10
C LEU A 818 -10.20 10.28 -17.55
N LEU A 819 -9.03 10.32 -16.92
CA LEU A 819 -7.87 9.50 -17.31
C LEU A 819 -8.17 8.00 -17.17
N VAL A 820 -8.74 7.59 -16.03
CA VAL A 820 -9.17 6.22 -15.78
C VAL A 820 -10.24 5.78 -16.79
N SER A 821 -11.18 6.65 -17.17
CA SER A 821 -12.16 6.36 -18.22
C SER A 821 -11.51 6.10 -19.58
N TYR A 822 -10.48 6.87 -19.95
CA TYR A 822 -9.73 6.63 -21.18
C TYR A 822 -9.01 5.29 -21.18
N TYR A 823 -8.39 4.92 -20.06
CA TYR A 823 -7.73 3.63 -19.91
C TYR A 823 -8.72 2.47 -19.95
N ALA A 824 -9.82 2.54 -19.20
CA ALA A 824 -10.87 1.52 -19.20
C ALA A 824 -11.42 1.29 -20.62
N LYS A 825 -11.62 2.35 -21.40
CA LYS A 825 -12.03 2.22 -22.81
C LYS A 825 -10.95 1.52 -23.66
N ALA A 826 -9.69 1.92 -23.49
CA ALA A 826 -8.60 1.49 -24.35
C ALA A 826 -8.04 0.11 -24.02
N ARG A 827 -8.28 -0.40 -22.80
CA ARG A 827 -7.73 -1.67 -22.32
C ARG A 827 -8.78 -2.68 -21.88
N ILE A 828 -9.78 -2.26 -21.13
CA ILE A 828 -10.84 -3.16 -20.61
C ILE A 828 -11.88 -3.43 -21.70
N LEU A 829 -12.48 -2.39 -22.30
CA LEU A 829 -13.52 -2.58 -23.33
C LEU A 829 -12.99 -3.09 -24.68
N SER A 830 -11.68 -3.02 -24.89
CA SER A 830 -11.03 -3.52 -26.11
C SER A 830 -10.67 -5.00 -26.03
N ASP A 831 -10.86 -5.64 -24.88
CA ASP A 831 -10.59 -7.06 -24.71
C ASP A 831 -11.48 -7.90 -25.64
N THR A 832 -10.86 -8.93 -26.22
CA THR A 832 -11.47 -9.85 -27.20
C THR A 832 -11.32 -11.32 -26.77
N THR A 833 -10.69 -11.59 -25.62
CA THR A 833 -10.44 -12.91 -25.08
C THR A 833 -11.55 -13.26 -24.08
N PRO A 834 -12.34 -14.32 -24.29
CA PRO A 834 -13.33 -14.73 -23.30
C PRO A 834 -12.69 -15.19 -21.98
N PRO A 835 -13.38 -15.05 -20.84
CA PRO A 835 -12.84 -15.46 -19.54
C PRO A 835 -12.60 -16.97 -19.45
N LEU A 836 -11.61 -17.38 -18.66
CA LEU A 836 -11.31 -18.78 -18.41
C LEU A 836 -12.03 -19.27 -17.15
N ILE A 837 -12.63 -20.46 -17.23
CA ILE A 837 -13.06 -21.23 -16.05
C ILE A 837 -12.00 -22.30 -15.79
N GLU A 838 -11.16 -22.07 -14.78
CA GLU A 838 -10.04 -22.95 -14.43
C GLU A 838 -10.54 -24.20 -13.72
N ASN A 839 -11.50 -24.04 -12.80
CA ASN A 839 -12.09 -25.15 -12.06
C ASN A 839 -13.48 -24.78 -11.52
N ALA A 840 -14.30 -25.78 -11.23
CA ALA A 840 -15.56 -25.61 -10.50
C ALA A 840 -15.85 -26.82 -9.62
N ASN A 841 -16.01 -26.58 -8.32
CA ASN A 841 -16.19 -27.60 -7.30
C ASN A 841 -17.57 -27.48 -6.64
N VAL A 842 -18.29 -28.59 -6.55
CA VAL A 842 -19.59 -28.66 -5.87
C VAL A 842 -19.50 -29.58 -4.65
N LYS A 843 -20.00 -29.14 -3.50
CA LYS A 843 -20.07 -29.93 -2.27
C LYS A 843 -21.43 -29.75 -1.60
N ILE A 844 -21.93 -30.80 -0.95
CA ILE A 844 -23.15 -30.68 -0.13
C ILE A 844 -22.79 -29.96 1.18
N LYS A 845 -23.54 -28.91 1.53
CA LYS A 845 -23.42 -28.16 2.78
C LYS A 845 -24.83 -27.75 3.23
N ASN A 846 -25.20 -28.06 4.47
CA ASN A 846 -26.50 -27.69 5.05
C ASN A 846 -27.73 -28.02 4.17
N ASN A 847 -27.75 -29.19 3.54
CA ASN A 847 -28.80 -29.63 2.61
C ASN A 847 -28.93 -28.78 1.32
N ASN A 848 -27.91 -27.98 1.01
CA ASN A 848 -27.71 -27.25 -0.24
C ASN A 848 -26.44 -27.72 -0.95
N LEU A 849 -26.25 -27.30 -2.20
CA LEU A 849 -25.02 -27.42 -2.95
C LEU A 849 -24.24 -26.12 -2.84
N LEU A 850 -23.07 -26.16 -2.19
CA LEU A 850 -22.07 -25.11 -2.25
C LEU A 850 -21.26 -25.28 -3.53
N VAL A 851 -21.33 -24.29 -4.40
CA VAL A 851 -20.59 -24.25 -5.67
C VAL A 851 -19.50 -23.19 -5.55
N ASN A 852 -18.26 -23.59 -5.82
CA ASN A 852 -17.11 -22.68 -5.94
C ASN A 852 -16.63 -22.72 -7.39
N VAL A 853 -16.48 -21.57 -8.02
CA VAL A 853 -16.01 -21.41 -9.40
C VAL A 853 -14.73 -20.59 -9.38
N TYR A 854 -13.67 -21.14 -9.95
CA TYR A 854 -12.37 -20.49 -10.13
C TYR A 854 -12.30 -20.01 -11.57
N ALA A 855 -12.19 -18.70 -11.75
CA ALA A 855 -12.21 -18.06 -13.04
C ALA A 855 -11.23 -16.89 -13.10
N ARG A 856 -10.69 -16.62 -14.28
CA ARG A 856 -9.72 -15.53 -14.46
C ARG A 856 -9.86 -14.93 -15.85
N ASP A 857 -9.56 -13.64 -15.93
CA ASP A 857 -9.48 -12.87 -17.16
C ASP A 857 -8.44 -11.76 -16.94
N PRO A 858 -7.16 -11.97 -17.31
CA PRO A 858 -6.10 -11.01 -17.02
C PRO A 858 -6.30 -9.64 -17.69
N GLU A 859 -6.98 -9.58 -18.84
CA GLU A 859 -7.11 -8.36 -19.64
C GLU A 859 -8.21 -7.41 -19.16
N SER A 860 -9.39 -7.92 -18.81
CA SER A 860 -10.56 -7.12 -18.39
C SER A 860 -11.11 -7.51 -17.02
N GLY A 861 -10.67 -8.64 -16.46
CA GLY A 861 -11.12 -9.20 -15.21
C GLY A 861 -12.58 -9.65 -15.25
N ILE A 862 -13.03 -10.27 -14.16
CA ILE A 862 -14.36 -10.89 -14.11
C ILE A 862 -15.42 -9.87 -13.67
N ALA A 863 -16.45 -9.67 -14.50
CA ALA A 863 -17.60 -8.84 -14.15
C ALA A 863 -18.54 -9.57 -13.19
N TYR A 864 -18.90 -10.82 -13.50
CA TYR A 864 -19.66 -11.68 -12.58
C TYR A 864 -19.69 -13.15 -13.01
N VAL A 865 -20.01 -13.99 -12.03
CA VAL A 865 -20.27 -15.42 -12.22
C VAL A 865 -21.71 -15.72 -11.84
N GLU A 866 -22.47 -16.35 -12.73
CA GLU A 866 -23.85 -16.74 -12.51
C GLU A 866 -24.02 -18.26 -12.64
N LEU A 867 -24.77 -18.84 -11.71
CA LEU A 867 -25.28 -20.19 -11.82
C LEU A 867 -26.68 -20.15 -12.41
N THR A 868 -26.98 -21.02 -13.38
CA THR A 868 -28.35 -21.37 -13.77
C THR A 868 -28.61 -22.82 -13.40
N TYR A 869 -29.65 -23.09 -12.63
CA TYR A 869 -29.94 -24.45 -12.15
C TYR A 869 -31.42 -24.79 -12.24
N LYS A 870 -31.73 -26.09 -12.23
CA LYS A 870 -33.09 -26.59 -12.46
C LYS A 870 -33.70 -27.22 -11.22
N ILE A 871 -34.89 -26.80 -10.81
CA ILE A 871 -35.68 -27.50 -9.79
C ILE A 871 -36.99 -27.94 -10.44
N ASN A 872 -37.25 -29.25 -10.45
CA ASN A 872 -38.35 -29.85 -11.20
C ASN A 872 -38.29 -29.49 -12.70
N THR A 873 -39.18 -28.61 -13.17
CA THR A 873 -39.25 -28.11 -14.55
C THR A 873 -38.70 -26.71 -14.73
N ASP A 874 -38.46 -25.99 -13.63
CA ASP A 874 -38.22 -24.54 -13.65
C ASP A 874 -36.73 -24.23 -13.51
N PHE A 875 -36.29 -23.19 -14.23
CA PHE A 875 -34.92 -22.69 -14.15
C PHE A 875 -34.85 -21.49 -13.21
N TYR A 876 -33.80 -21.48 -12.39
CA TYR A 876 -33.47 -20.42 -11.46
C TYR A 876 -32.05 -19.95 -11.75
N SER A 877 -31.74 -18.69 -11.43
CA SER A 877 -30.38 -18.18 -11.48
C SER A 877 -29.92 -17.62 -10.15
N LYS A 878 -28.61 -17.66 -9.92
CA LYS A 878 -27.96 -17.07 -8.76
C LYS A 878 -26.59 -16.54 -9.14
N THR A 879 -26.38 -15.25 -8.96
CA THR A 879 -25.05 -14.65 -9.04
C THR A 879 -24.23 -15.05 -7.82
N LEU A 880 -22.97 -15.41 -8.04
CA LEU A 880 -22.03 -15.79 -7.00
C LEU A 880 -21.30 -14.57 -6.45
N VAL A 881 -20.85 -14.69 -5.20
CA VAL A 881 -20.07 -13.68 -4.47
C VAL A 881 -18.61 -14.11 -4.46
N TYR A 882 -17.68 -13.18 -4.65
CA TYR A 882 -16.26 -13.47 -4.52
C TYR A 882 -15.92 -13.85 -3.08
N ASN A 883 -15.14 -14.91 -2.91
CA ASN A 883 -14.64 -15.38 -1.63
C ASN A 883 -13.13 -15.13 -1.61
N LYS A 884 -12.70 -14.07 -0.92
CA LYS A 884 -11.28 -13.66 -0.86
C LYS A 884 -10.34 -14.69 -0.23
N GLU A 885 -10.84 -15.51 0.71
CA GLU A 885 -10.03 -16.55 1.36
C GLU A 885 -9.68 -17.69 0.40
N LYS A 886 -10.56 -17.98 -0.55
CA LYS A 886 -10.40 -19.08 -1.51
C LYS A 886 -10.03 -18.63 -2.91
N ASP A 887 -9.98 -17.32 -3.15
CA ASP A 887 -9.86 -16.70 -4.48
C ASP A 887 -10.80 -17.32 -5.53
N CYS A 888 -12.09 -17.39 -5.19
CA CYS A 888 -13.09 -17.99 -6.09
C CYS A 888 -14.47 -17.34 -5.92
N TRP A 889 -15.35 -17.48 -6.91
CA TRP A 889 -16.76 -17.10 -6.77
C TRP A 889 -17.54 -18.25 -6.16
N SER A 890 -18.26 -17.98 -5.07
CA SER A 890 -18.91 -18.99 -4.25
C SER A 890 -20.38 -18.65 -3.98
N GLY A 891 -21.21 -19.69 -3.88
CA GLY A 891 -22.60 -19.55 -3.45
C GLY A 891 -23.30 -20.89 -3.22
N GLU A 892 -24.34 -20.86 -2.39
CA GLU A 892 -25.17 -22.03 -2.09
C GLU A 892 -26.48 -22.01 -2.89
N ILE A 893 -26.83 -23.13 -3.52
CA ILE A 893 -28.09 -23.35 -4.24
C ILE A 893 -28.80 -24.61 -3.70
N PRO A 894 -30.12 -24.75 -3.85
CA PRO A 894 -30.80 -25.99 -3.50
C PRO A 894 -30.25 -27.20 -4.27
N ILE A 895 -30.40 -28.41 -3.69
CA ILE A 895 -29.99 -29.65 -4.37
C ILE A 895 -30.73 -29.78 -5.71
N THR A 896 -29.94 -29.97 -6.76
CA THR A 896 -30.40 -30.08 -8.14
C THR A 896 -29.52 -31.06 -8.92
N ASN A 897 -30.03 -31.53 -10.04
CA ASN A 897 -29.32 -32.42 -10.95
C ASN A 897 -28.73 -31.69 -12.17
N GLU A 898 -28.91 -30.37 -12.30
CA GLU A 898 -28.47 -29.64 -13.49
C GLU A 898 -28.04 -28.22 -13.10
N ILE A 899 -26.74 -27.93 -13.27
CA ILE A 899 -26.11 -26.65 -12.91
C ILE A 899 -25.25 -26.18 -14.07
N TYR A 900 -25.60 -25.04 -14.65
CA TYR A 900 -24.78 -24.32 -15.60
C TYR A 900 -24.02 -23.21 -14.89
N VAL A 901 -22.73 -23.07 -15.19
CA VAL A 901 -21.91 -21.93 -14.76
C VAL A 901 -21.72 -21.02 -15.96
N SER A 902 -22.02 -19.73 -15.79
CA SER A 902 -21.76 -18.68 -16.76
C SER A 902 -20.79 -17.67 -16.14
N VAL A 903 -19.64 -17.44 -16.76
CA VAL A 903 -18.67 -16.43 -16.35
C VAL A 903 -18.63 -15.35 -17.42
N ARG A 904 -18.79 -14.09 -17.01
CA ARG A 904 -18.73 -12.92 -17.89
C ARG A 904 -17.59 -12.00 -17.46
N ASN A 905 -16.78 -11.55 -18.42
CA ASN A 905 -15.74 -10.54 -18.20
C ASN A 905 -16.27 -9.11 -18.43
N ARG A 906 -15.45 -8.09 -18.17
CA ARG A 906 -15.88 -6.68 -18.26
C ARG A 906 -16.00 -6.15 -19.69
N ALA A 907 -15.50 -6.89 -20.69
CA ALA A 907 -15.72 -6.64 -22.11
C ALA A 907 -17.00 -7.30 -22.67
N ASP A 908 -17.87 -7.83 -21.79
CA ASP A 908 -19.14 -8.50 -22.12
C ASP A 908 -18.99 -9.87 -22.80
N LEU A 909 -17.79 -10.46 -22.78
CA LEU A 909 -17.54 -11.82 -23.27
C LEU A 909 -17.94 -12.85 -22.20
N THR A 910 -18.61 -13.92 -22.63
CA THR A 910 -19.18 -14.91 -21.71
C THR A 910 -18.78 -16.34 -22.10
N VAL A 911 -18.35 -17.12 -21.11
CA VAL A 911 -18.17 -18.57 -21.21
C VAL A 911 -19.22 -19.28 -20.37
N LYS A 912 -19.82 -20.35 -20.91
CA LYS A 912 -20.83 -21.15 -20.21
C LYS A 912 -20.50 -22.64 -20.27
N ILE A 913 -20.53 -23.32 -19.12
CA ILE A 913 -20.31 -24.76 -19.00
C ILE A 913 -21.44 -25.43 -18.19
N LEU A 914 -21.65 -26.72 -18.41
CA LEU A 914 -22.50 -27.57 -17.58
C LEU A 914 -21.63 -28.34 -16.60
N LEU A 915 -21.93 -28.27 -15.30
CA LEU A 915 -21.21 -29.04 -14.30
C LEU A 915 -21.66 -30.51 -14.32
N PRO A 916 -20.73 -31.48 -14.17
CA PRO A 916 -21.07 -32.89 -14.12
C PRO A 916 -21.98 -33.17 -12.92
N VAL A 917 -23.10 -33.83 -13.19
CA VAL A 917 -24.12 -34.17 -12.20
C VAL A 917 -23.57 -35.19 -11.20
N PHE A 918 -23.57 -34.86 -9.91
CA PHE A 918 -23.37 -35.86 -8.85
C PHE A 918 -24.59 -36.79 -8.84
N LYS A 919 -24.39 -38.04 -9.26
CA LYS A 919 -25.40 -39.10 -9.14
C LYS A 919 -25.39 -39.71 -7.75
#